data_AF-A0A849QHJ2-F1
#
_entry.id   AF-A0A849QHJ2-F1
#
_cell.length_a   1.000
_cell.length_b   1.000
_cell.length_c   1.000
_cell.angle_alpha   90.00
_cell.angle_beta   90.00
_cell.angle_gamma   90.00
#
_symmetry.space_group_name_H-M   'P 1'
#
loop_
_entity.id
_entity.type
_entity.pdbx_description
1 polymer ?
#
loop_
_entity_poly.entity_id
_entity_poly.type
_entity_poly.pdbx_seq_one_letter_code
_entity_poly.pdbx_strand_id
1 'polypeptide(L)'
;MSDAATEKSMAPKRQRMMDMVLFIGGLKEESAIPPSKVNEEIENLKRDIAPLTESILEFPDAYLGEFMGVAQRTRMIEEIHNPSILTEAVASLESALTKINSESVSGLLGLLTDSLNHTKGTDEAPKEGAAGDIEAILKILPELVDKIDSIIGEYEETARSSAEAATIELTSLIDTLENLTSDMGSDPDTTLGGFQKLGAKTRYGPFLRAAAQLKRGKREGRIDDELFLQLLTANLLTELLRGVIMYILNKMGSRTVPQLGELMKTHTSKVQKVIVSMFERGEVEMVGLDGDSPVFARVMTETPGTTLVLKQIIQQLRGILGSLDESLRTSTESILGALDRHLERLLLLGAYEEASLAEPLNELREHTDSATEAVLSTPTSDTSEELQLLVSAGLEAFTRFRLKITLEKGPNLVSDTNVYGEKLDPEVYKTMMDSYLDNELERGTMLILIRELGAMNAKDLAEKTKIPQDRVFSHLLRMKRDELLLLAGEEHGYVLYDVPRTLSEAEIATKTVSDLALQLASARVELESVLGDFKAENIGTLATSLEAFSKARDKLETVTVKGSVIAESVLKGVEDKVKSAVAMTYRTRAKLPSTRPKVTIEELMDVDVPSVLEEYRSQVGYAPLLGFGTIEWEQSKCLGCKSCEIDCPEDAIELKPVIDVQEFFELSEESMKNLPVNKALFYQTVRSLATKKPVGRIKLANEAPGFGTIEVDLWLCVGCRTCVRRCPGPENGALELVLKWNLPEVVKQITSET
;
A
#
# COMPACT_ATOMS: atom_id res chain seq x y z
N MET A 1 -36.66 -44.64 -41.18
CA MET A 1 -37.14 -43.30 -40.78
C MET A 1 -35.96 -42.38 -40.98
N SER A 2 -36.12 -41.39 -41.85
CA SER A 2 -35.08 -40.42 -42.16
C SER A 2 -34.99 -39.45 -40.99
N ASP A 3 -34.01 -39.63 -40.11
CA ASP A 3 -33.66 -38.63 -39.12
C ASP A 3 -33.18 -37.40 -39.88
N ALA A 4 -34.05 -36.39 -39.91
CA ALA A 4 -33.68 -35.04 -40.31
C ALA A 4 -32.46 -34.65 -39.46
N ALA A 5 -31.37 -34.26 -40.11
CA ALA A 5 -30.22 -33.66 -39.43
C ALA A 5 -30.72 -32.41 -38.71
N THR A 6 -31.06 -32.56 -37.43
CA THR A 6 -31.26 -31.46 -36.51
C THR A 6 -29.97 -30.64 -36.55
N GLU A 7 -30.08 -29.38 -37.00
CA GLU A 7 -29.00 -28.39 -36.85
C GLU A 7 -28.48 -28.48 -35.41
N LYS A 8 -27.23 -28.93 -35.27
CA LYS A 8 -26.60 -29.11 -33.96
C LYS A 8 -26.29 -27.72 -33.41
N SER A 9 -27.22 -27.16 -32.62
CA SER A 9 -27.06 -25.85 -31.99
C SER A 9 -25.87 -25.86 -31.02
N MET A 10 -25.03 -24.83 -31.07
CA MET A 10 -23.89 -24.66 -30.17
C MET A 10 -24.32 -24.76 -28.70
N ALA A 11 -23.52 -25.41 -27.85
CA ALA A 11 -23.77 -25.45 -26.41
C ALA A 11 -23.89 -24.02 -25.83
N PRO A 12 -24.92 -23.70 -25.01
CA PRO A 12 -25.20 -22.31 -24.57
C PRO A 12 -24.04 -21.61 -23.85
N LYS A 13 -23.19 -22.37 -23.14
CA LYS A 13 -22.00 -21.83 -22.46
C LYS A 13 -20.94 -21.36 -23.47
N ARG A 14 -20.78 -22.13 -24.56
CA ARG A 14 -19.85 -21.81 -25.62
C ARG A 14 -20.33 -20.60 -26.42
N GLN A 15 -21.62 -20.51 -26.69
CA GLN A 15 -22.22 -19.37 -27.39
C GLN A 15 -21.99 -18.06 -26.63
N ARG A 16 -22.22 -18.03 -25.32
CA ARG A 16 -21.98 -16.82 -24.50
C ARG A 16 -20.51 -16.39 -24.46
N MET A 17 -19.60 -17.35 -24.39
CA MET A 17 -18.17 -17.05 -24.39
C MET A 17 -17.68 -16.62 -25.79
N MET A 18 -18.27 -17.18 -26.85
CA MET A 18 -18.05 -16.74 -28.23
C MET A 18 -18.55 -15.31 -28.47
N ASP A 19 -19.75 -14.99 -27.98
CA ASP A 19 -20.30 -13.63 -28.04
C ASP A 19 -19.39 -12.62 -27.33
N MET A 20 -18.83 -13.01 -26.18
CA MET A 20 -17.86 -12.19 -25.44
C MET A 20 -16.56 -12.00 -26.22
N VAL A 21 -16.03 -13.05 -26.84
CA VAL A 21 -14.81 -12.99 -27.65
C VAL A 21 -15.01 -12.15 -28.92
N LEU A 22 -16.12 -12.31 -29.62
CA LEU A 22 -16.46 -11.51 -30.80
C LEU A 22 -16.69 -10.03 -30.43
N PHE A 23 -17.30 -9.78 -29.27
CA PHE A 23 -17.49 -8.44 -28.72
C PHE A 23 -16.16 -7.77 -28.35
N ILE A 24 -15.24 -8.51 -27.72
CA ILE A 24 -13.91 -8.00 -27.33
C ILE A 24 -13.01 -7.83 -28.56
N GLY A 25 -13.04 -8.80 -29.49
CA GLY A 25 -12.20 -8.86 -30.69
C GLY A 25 -12.65 -7.98 -31.86
N GLY A 26 -13.88 -7.45 -31.85
CA GLY A 26 -14.35 -6.49 -32.86
C GLY A 26 -14.53 -7.05 -34.28
N LEU A 27 -14.75 -8.36 -34.43
CA LEU A 27 -14.87 -9.06 -35.71
C LEU A 27 -16.31 -9.11 -36.24
N LYS A 28 -17.04 -7.98 -36.23
CA LYS A 28 -18.23 -7.84 -37.07
C LYS A 28 -17.79 -7.25 -38.40
N GLU A 29 -18.05 -7.94 -39.52
CA GLU A 29 -17.95 -7.33 -40.85
C GLU A 29 -19.01 -6.21 -40.96
N GLU A 30 -18.66 -5.01 -40.52
CA GLU A 30 -19.41 -3.82 -40.89
C GLU A 30 -19.07 -3.50 -42.35
N SER A 31 -20.08 -3.58 -43.21
CA SER A 31 -20.02 -3.14 -44.61
C SER A 31 -19.31 -1.79 -44.68
N ALA A 32 -18.18 -1.73 -45.38
CA ALA A 32 -17.38 -0.51 -45.50
C ALA A 32 -18.24 0.66 -45.97
N ILE A 33 -18.56 1.59 -45.05
CA ILE A 33 -19.30 2.80 -45.38
C ILE A 33 -18.45 3.59 -46.38
N PRO A 34 -18.98 4.02 -47.54
CA PRO A 34 -18.22 4.77 -48.52
C PRO A 34 -17.64 6.05 -47.90
N PRO A 35 -16.38 6.42 -48.22
CA PRO A 35 -15.74 7.62 -47.68
C PRO A 35 -16.51 8.91 -48.00
N SER A 36 -17.32 8.93 -49.06
CA SER A 36 -18.22 10.03 -49.37
C SER A 36 -19.32 10.24 -48.32
N LYS A 37 -19.89 9.17 -47.76
CA LYS A 37 -20.89 9.24 -46.68
C LYS A 37 -20.28 9.65 -45.34
N VAL A 38 -19.04 9.21 -45.09
CA VAL A 38 -18.26 9.64 -43.91
C VAL A 38 -18.01 11.14 -43.94
N ASN A 39 -17.58 11.67 -45.09
CA ASN A 39 -17.36 13.11 -45.25
C ASN A 39 -18.66 13.91 -45.15
N GLU A 40 -19.79 13.39 -45.67
CA GLU A 40 -21.10 14.03 -45.56
C GLU A 40 -21.59 14.13 -44.11
N GLU A 41 -21.44 13.06 -43.32
CA GLU A 41 -21.80 13.05 -41.89
C GLU A 41 -20.90 13.98 -41.04
N ILE A 42 -19.62 14.13 -41.41
CA ILE A 42 -18.67 15.05 -40.79
C ILE A 42 -19.03 16.51 -41.09
N GLU A 43 -19.36 16.83 -42.35
CA GLU A 43 -19.77 18.18 -42.74
C GLU A 43 -21.12 18.58 -42.11
N ASN A 44 -22.05 17.63 -41.98
CA ASN A 44 -23.31 17.86 -41.26
C ASN A 44 -23.05 18.11 -39.77
N LEU A 45 -22.20 17.31 -39.12
CA LEU A 45 -21.81 17.54 -37.73
C LEU A 45 -21.16 18.91 -37.52
N LYS A 46 -20.27 19.32 -38.43
CA LYS A 46 -19.62 20.64 -38.38
C LYS A 46 -20.64 21.77 -38.48
N ARG A 47 -21.63 21.64 -39.37
CA ARG A 47 -22.72 22.62 -39.53
C ARG A 47 -23.60 22.70 -38.29
N ASP A 48 -23.88 21.56 -37.66
CA ASP A 48 -24.78 21.48 -36.50
C ASP A 48 -24.11 21.93 -35.19
N ILE A 49 -22.79 21.73 -35.05
CA ILE A 49 -22.02 22.16 -33.87
C ILE A 49 -21.63 23.64 -33.94
N ALA A 50 -21.32 24.16 -35.14
CA ALA A 50 -20.89 25.56 -35.33
C ALA A 50 -21.73 26.62 -34.58
N PRO A 51 -23.08 26.61 -34.59
CA PRO A 51 -23.89 27.60 -33.85
C PRO A 51 -23.85 27.44 -32.33
N LEU A 52 -23.35 26.31 -31.82
CA LEU A 52 -23.22 26.03 -30.38
C LEU A 52 -21.82 26.36 -29.87
N THR A 53 -20.81 26.27 -30.72
CA THR A 53 -19.39 26.42 -30.37
C THR A 53 -19.08 27.72 -29.66
N GLU A 54 -19.54 28.87 -30.17
CA GLU A 54 -19.24 30.19 -29.59
C GLU A 54 -19.70 30.27 -28.13
N SER A 55 -20.94 29.86 -27.84
CA SER A 55 -21.46 29.81 -26.47
C SER A 55 -20.73 28.82 -25.56
N ILE A 56 -20.20 27.72 -26.12
CA ILE A 56 -19.44 26.72 -25.34
C ILE A 56 -18.03 27.24 -25.01
N LEU A 57 -17.39 27.96 -25.94
CA LEU A 57 -16.06 28.54 -25.75
C LEU A 57 -16.07 29.78 -24.84
N GLU A 58 -17.14 30.58 -24.85
CA GLU A 58 -17.29 31.78 -24.00
C GLU A 58 -17.69 31.44 -22.56
N PHE A 59 -18.32 30.28 -22.35
CA PHE A 59 -18.83 29.85 -21.04
C PHE A 59 -17.79 29.92 -19.90
N PRO A 60 -16.57 29.38 -20.04
CA PRO A 60 -15.58 29.42 -18.96
C PRO A 60 -15.23 30.83 -18.52
N ASP A 61 -15.04 31.75 -19.48
CA ASP A 61 -14.66 33.14 -19.19
C ASP A 61 -15.81 33.90 -18.51
N ALA A 62 -17.04 33.66 -18.95
CA ALA A 62 -18.25 34.23 -18.34
C ALA A 62 -18.49 33.73 -16.91
N TYR A 63 -18.31 32.43 -16.66
CA TYR A 63 -18.43 31.86 -15.32
C TYR A 63 -17.34 32.39 -14.38
N LEU A 64 -16.08 32.40 -14.83
CA LEU A 64 -14.95 32.87 -14.03
C LEU A 64 -15.06 34.37 -13.71
N GLY A 65 -15.61 35.18 -14.62
CA GLY A 65 -15.86 36.60 -14.38
C GLY A 65 -16.88 36.83 -13.26
N GLU A 66 -17.99 36.09 -13.27
CA GLU A 66 -19.01 36.13 -12.20
C GLU A 66 -18.46 35.57 -10.87
N PHE A 67 -17.69 34.48 -10.92
CA PHE A 67 -17.01 33.91 -9.76
C PHE A 67 -16.08 34.92 -9.09
N MET A 68 -15.24 35.60 -9.87
CA MET A 68 -14.34 36.65 -9.38
C MET A 68 -15.14 37.80 -8.74
N GLY A 69 -16.22 38.25 -9.39
CA GLY A 69 -17.09 39.30 -8.86
C GLY A 69 -17.81 38.90 -7.56
N VAL A 70 -18.16 37.61 -7.40
CA VAL A 70 -18.69 37.09 -6.13
C VAL A 70 -17.58 37.03 -5.07
N ALA A 71 -16.42 36.46 -5.40
CA ALA A 71 -15.28 36.30 -4.49
C ALA A 71 -14.81 37.63 -3.88
N GLN A 72 -14.78 38.70 -4.68
CA GLN A 72 -14.46 40.05 -4.22
C GLN A 72 -15.55 40.64 -3.30
N ARG A 73 -16.83 40.50 -3.67
CA ARG A 73 -17.96 41.05 -2.90
C ARG A 73 -18.13 40.36 -1.55
N THR A 74 -17.92 39.05 -1.51
CA THR A 74 -18.10 38.26 -0.29
C THR A 74 -16.85 38.19 0.57
N ARG A 75 -15.73 38.76 0.11
CA ARG A 75 -14.39 38.64 0.71
C ARG A 75 -13.98 37.18 0.91
N MET A 76 -14.40 36.31 0.01
CA MET A 76 -14.17 34.85 0.09
C MET A 76 -12.69 34.50 0.15
N ILE A 77 -11.82 35.30 -0.49
CA ILE A 77 -10.38 35.08 -0.52
C ILE A 77 -9.75 35.33 0.87
N GLU A 78 -10.30 36.25 1.66
CA GLU A 78 -9.89 36.48 3.05
C GLU A 78 -10.32 35.33 3.98
N GLU A 79 -11.29 34.51 3.57
CA GLU A 79 -11.76 33.33 4.32
C GLU A 79 -10.91 32.06 4.00
N ILE A 80 -9.90 32.16 3.13
CA ILE A 80 -8.97 31.07 2.79
C ILE A 80 -7.79 31.12 3.77
N HIS A 81 -7.73 30.15 4.67
CA HIS A 81 -6.71 30.11 5.72
C HIS A 81 -5.54 29.20 5.34
N ASN A 82 -5.68 28.37 4.30
CA ASN A 82 -4.67 27.41 3.89
C ASN A 82 -3.76 27.94 2.75
N PRO A 83 -2.47 28.21 3.02
CA PRO A 83 -1.53 28.69 2.02
C PRO A 83 -1.20 27.65 0.93
N SER A 84 -1.38 26.34 1.19
CA SER A 84 -1.14 25.30 0.19
C SER A 84 -2.21 25.32 -0.92
N ILE A 85 -3.47 25.55 -0.55
CA ILE A 85 -4.59 25.68 -1.49
C ILE A 85 -4.40 26.92 -2.36
N LEU A 86 -3.96 28.03 -1.78
CA LEU A 86 -3.61 29.24 -2.53
C LEU A 86 -2.46 28.96 -3.51
N THR A 87 -1.42 28.24 -3.08
CA THR A 87 -0.27 27.91 -3.93
C THR A 87 -0.67 26.97 -5.09
N GLU A 88 -1.45 25.91 -4.82
CA GLU A 88 -1.98 25.00 -5.84
C GLU A 88 -2.91 25.74 -6.82
N ALA A 89 -3.81 26.58 -6.31
CA ALA A 89 -4.73 27.36 -7.13
C ALA A 89 -4.00 28.36 -8.04
N VAL A 90 -2.99 29.06 -7.50
CA VAL A 90 -2.11 29.96 -8.27
C VAL A 90 -1.40 29.18 -9.39
N ALA A 91 -0.76 28.04 -9.08
CA ALA A 91 -0.06 27.23 -10.08
C ALA A 91 -0.98 26.69 -11.19
N SER A 92 -2.20 26.27 -10.84
CA SER A 92 -3.22 25.83 -11.81
C SER A 92 -3.67 26.97 -12.73
N LEU A 93 -3.88 28.19 -12.19
CA LEU A 93 -4.27 29.37 -12.98
C LEU A 93 -3.13 29.92 -13.84
N GLU A 94 -1.89 29.92 -13.35
CA GLU A 94 -0.70 30.22 -14.14
C GLU A 94 -0.57 29.27 -15.33
N SER A 95 -0.71 27.97 -15.08
CA SER A 95 -0.71 26.94 -16.11
C SER A 95 -1.85 27.14 -17.12
N ALA A 96 -3.02 27.59 -16.68
CA ALA A 96 -4.14 27.90 -17.57
C ALA A 96 -3.85 29.11 -18.47
N LEU A 97 -3.21 30.17 -17.94
CA LEU A 97 -2.82 31.37 -18.71
C LEU A 97 -1.74 31.09 -19.76
N THR A 98 -0.90 30.08 -19.56
CA THR A 98 0.04 29.65 -20.63
C THR A 98 -0.68 29.10 -21.87
N LYS A 99 -1.94 28.67 -21.72
CA LYS A 99 -2.75 28.04 -22.77
C LYS A 99 -3.79 29.00 -23.37
N ILE A 100 -4.36 29.91 -22.58
CA ILE A 100 -5.41 30.84 -23.00
C ILE A 100 -5.14 32.24 -22.47
N ASN A 101 -5.38 33.24 -23.32
CA ASN A 101 -5.46 34.62 -22.88
C ASN A 101 -6.89 34.96 -22.40
N SER A 102 -7.10 34.96 -21.08
CA SER A 102 -8.39 35.27 -20.45
C SER A 102 -8.22 36.30 -19.33
N GLU A 103 -8.93 37.42 -19.44
CA GLU A 103 -8.93 38.48 -18.42
C GLU A 103 -9.51 37.98 -17.09
N SER A 104 -10.52 37.09 -17.10
CA SER A 104 -11.10 36.52 -15.89
C SER A 104 -10.11 35.62 -15.14
N VAL A 105 -9.33 34.80 -15.86
CA VAL A 105 -8.30 33.93 -15.25
C VAL A 105 -7.16 34.78 -14.67
N SER A 106 -6.73 35.81 -15.41
CA SER A 106 -5.67 36.72 -14.94
C SER A 106 -6.11 37.55 -13.74
N GLY A 107 -7.37 37.98 -13.70
CA GLY A 107 -7.93 38.72 -12.56
C GLY A 107 -8.03 37.85 -11.30
N LEU A 108 -8.47 36.60 -11.43
CA LEU A 108 -8.52 35.66 -10.30
C LEU A 108 -7.12 35.31 -9.78
N LEU A 109 -6.15 35.10 -10.69
CA LEU A 109 -4.76 34.87 -10.34
C LEU A 109 -4.17 36.05 -9.54
N GLY A 110 -4.40 37.29 -9.99
CA GLY A 110 -3.93 38.49 -9.28
C GLY A 110 -4.43 38.54 -7.83
N LEU A 111 -5.73 38.29 -7.61
CA LEU A 111 -6.33 38.31 -6.27
C LEU A 111 -5.76 37.23 -5.34
N LEU A 112 -5.52 36.02 -5.87
CA LEU A 112 -4.95 34.92 -5.07
C LEU A 112 -3.46 35.13 -4.77
N THR A 113 -2.71 35.70 -5.71
CA THR A 113 -1.29 36.04 -5.55
C THR A 113 -1.09 37.17 -4.54
N ASP A 114 -1.93 38.21 -4.57
CA ASP A 114 -1.89 39.31 -3.59
C ASP A 114 -2.16 38.78 -2.17
N SER A 115 -3.13 37.88 -2.03
CA SER A 115 -3.42 37.21 -0.75
C SER A 115 -2.23 36.35 -0.28
N LEU A 116 -1.60 35.60 -1.18
CA LEU A 116 -0.43 34.76 -0.88
C LEU A 116 0.79 35.59 -0.44
N ASN A 117 0.99 36.76 -1.05
CA ASN A 117 2.08 37.68 -0.72
C ASN A 117 1.85 38.38 0.63
N HIS A 118 0.60 38.71 0.97
CA HIS A 118 0.25 39.23 2.29
C HIS A 118 0.50 38.22 3.42
N THR A 119 0.34 36.93 3.17
CA THR A 119 0.74 35.87 4.12
C THR A 119 2.25 35.62 4.22
N LYS A 120 3.07 36.19 3.32
CA LYS A 120 4.53 35.94 3.26
C LYS A 120 5.41 37.14 3.65
N GLY A 121 4.83 38.32 3.90
CA GLY A 121 5.60 39.56 4.07
C GLY A 121 5.28 40.35 5.34
N THR A 122 6.03 40.08 6.42
CA THR A 122 6.32 41.04 7.51
C THR A 122 7.71 40.75 8.08
N ASP A 123 8.74 41.28 7.43
CA ASP A 123 10.11 41.39 7.96
C ASP A 123 10.51 42.88 7.89
N GLU A 124 10.61 43.55 9.05
CA GLU A 124 11.31 44.84 9.16
C GLU A 124 12.47 44.73 10.15
N ALA A 125 13.63 45.25 9.71
CA ALA A 125 14.96 45.07 10.26
C ALA A 125 15.24 45.83 11.60
N PRO A 126 16.32 45.48 12.32
CA PRO A 126 16.40 45.59 13.78
C PRO A 126 17.01 46.91 14.29
N LYS A 127 16.81 47.18 15.59
CA LYS A 127 17.63 48.14 16.36
C LYS A 127 18.20 47.50 17.62
N GLU A 128 19.51 47.68 17.78
CA GLU A 128 20.33 47.26 18.91
C GLU A 128 19.83 47.82 20.26
N GLY A 129 19.94 47.00 21.31
CA GLY A 129 19.66 47.44 22.68
C GLY A 129 20.01 46.43 23.79
N ALA A 130 21.24 46.54 24.27
CA ALA A 130 21.75 46.31 25.64
C ALA A 130 21.70 44.89 26.28
N ALA A 131 22.89 44.30 26.37
CA ALA A 131 23.24 43.09 27.09
C ALA A 131 23.09 43.19 28.62
N GLY A 132 22.37 42.23 29.21
CA GLY A 132 22.73 41.63 30.50
C GLY A 132 23.74 40.50 30.26
N ASP A 133 24.56 40.17 31.26
CA ASP A 133 25.78 39.34 31.16
C ASP A 133 25.53 37.84 30.90
N ILE A 134 24.77 37.51 29.84
CA ILE A 134 24.48 36.16 29.34
C ILE A 134 25.78 35.43 29.00
N GLU A 135 26.79 36.16 28.54
CA GLU A 135 28.12 35.64 28.21
C GLU A 135 28.83 35.02 29.43
N ALA A 136 28.68 35.61 30.62
CA ALA A 136 29.28 35.06 31.84
C ALA A 136 28.60 33.75 32.29
N ILE A 137 27.28 33.61 32.08
CA ILE A 137 26.51 32.42 32.47
C ILE A 137 26.79 31.25 31.52
N LEU A 138 26.82 31.49 30.20
CA LEU A 138 27.03 30.45 29.19
C LEU A 138 28.47 29.90 29.16
N LYS A 139 29.46 30.64 29.69
CA LYS A 139 30.86 30.20 29.76
C LYS A 139 31.12 29.03 30.70
N ILE A 140 30.23 28.77 31.67
CA ILE A 140 30.38 27.69 32.67
C ILE A 140 29.84 26.35 32.14
N LEU A 141 28.88 26.39 31.20
CA LEU A 141 28.21 25.20 30.67
C LEU A 141 29.16 24.16 30.03
N PRO A 142 30.21 24.51 29.26
CA PRO A 142 31.12 23.51 28.69
C PRO A 142 31.81 22.62 29.73
N GLU A 143 32.23 23.18 30.87
CA GLU A 143 32.87 22.41 31.94
C GLU A 143 31.91 21.40 32.58
N LEU A 144 30.64 21.77 32.71
CA LEU A 144 29.58 20.88 33.21
C LEU A 144 29.24 19.77 32.21
N VAL A 145 29.25 20.08 30.90
CA VAL A 145 29.08 19.07 29.84
C VAL A 145 30.21 18.04 29.89
N ASP A 146 31.47 18.47 30.02
CA ASP A 146 32.61 17.56 30.12
C ASP A 146 32.55 16.68 31.39
N LYS A 147 32.07 17.23 32.51
CA LYS A 147 31.85 16.48 33.76
C LYS A 147 30.75 15.42 33.59
N ILE A 148 29.66 15.76 32.90
CA ILE A 148 28.57 14.82 32.55
C ILE A 148 29.08 13.71 31.62
N ASP A 149 29.90 14.06 30.62
CA ASP A 149 30.50 13.09 29.69
C ASP A 149 31.31 12.01 30.42
N SER A 150 32.16 12.43 31.38
CA SER A 150 32.96 11.52 32.19
C SER A 150 32.10 10.54 32.99
N ILE A 151 31.02 11.02 33.61
CA ILE A 151 30.12 10.19 34.44
C ILE A 151 29.36 9.18 33.56
N ILE A 152 28.88 9.60 32.38
CA ILE A 152 28.24 8.68 31.42
C ILE A 152 29.23 7.60 30.98
N GLY A 153 30.51 7.96 30.77
CA GLY A 153 31.57 7.00 30.47
C GLY A 153 31.74 5.93 31.55
N GLU A 154 31.69 6.30 32.83
CA GLU A 154 31.76 5.35 33.96
C GLU A 154 30.54 4.41 33.99
N TYR A 155 29.34 4.90 33.66
CA TYR A 155 28.15 4.06 33.53
C TYR A 155 28.28 3.05 32.39
N GLU A 156 28.79 3.47 31.23
CA GLU A 156 29.04 2.59 30.09
C GLU A 156 30.07 1.51 30.42
N GLU A 157 31.11 1.83 31.18
CA GLU A 157 32.11 0.86 31.64
C GLU A 157 31.53 -0.15 32.64
N THR A 158 30.70 0.32 33.58
CA THR A 158 29.99 -0.52 34.54
C THR A 158 28.99 -1.47 33.85
N ALA A 159 28.25 -0.95 32.87
CA ALA A 159 27.33 -1.74 32.06
C ALA A 159 28.09 -2.79 31.23
N ARG A 160 29.25 -2.44 30.67
CA ARG A 160 30.12 -3.36 29.92
C ARG A 160 30.63 -4.50 30.81
N SER A 161 31.13 -4.19 32.00
CA SER A 161 31.59 -5.20 32.97
C SER A 161 30.45 -6.15 33.40
N SER A 162 29.24 -5.61 33.60
CA SER A 162 28.05 -6.40 33.92
C SER A 162 27.63 -7.31 32.75
N ALA A 163 27.73 -6.83 31.51
CA ALA A 163 27.45 -7.60 30.31
C ALA A 163 28.46 -8.75 30.09
N GLU A 164 29.74 -8.51 30.38
CA GLU A 164 30.79 -9.54 30.33
C GLU A 164 30.50 -10.68 31.32
N ALA A 165 30.14 -10.37 32.57
CA ALA A 165 29.75 -11.36 33.56
C ALA A 165 28.51 -12.17 33.11
N ALA A 166 27.52 -11.50 32.52
CA ALA A 166 26.30 -12.13 32.01
C ALA A 166 26.52 -13.04 30.78
N THR A 167 27.62 -12.82 30.03
CA THR A 167 27.96 -13.58 28.82
C THR A 167 28.30 -15.04 29.14
N ILE A 168 28.95 -15.30 30.27
CA ILE A 168 29.28 -16.67 30.72
C ILE A 168 27.99 -17.45 31.03
N GLU A 169 27.05 -16.82 31.73
CA GLU A 169 25.75 -17.41 32.04
C GLU A 169 24.91 -17.64 30.78
N LEU A 170 24.93 -16.68 29.83
CA LEU A 170 24.25 -16.80 28.55
C LEU A 170 24.80 -17.97 27.72
N THR A 171 26.12 -18.14 27.67
CA THR A 171 26.75 -19.24 26.94
C THR A 171 26.30 -20.59 27.51
N SER A 172 26.28 -20.73 28.84
CA SER A 172 25.77 -21.94 29.50
C SER A 172 24.28 -22.19 29.21
N LEU A 173 23.46 -21.13 29.15
CA LEU A 173 22.04 -21.22 28.78
C LEU A 173 21.85 -21.74 27.36
N ILE A 174 22.62 -21.20 26.41
CA ILE A 174 22.53 -21.56 24.99
C ILE A 174 23.02 -22.99 24.75
N ASP A 175 24.16 -23.38 25.31
CA ASP A 175 24.69 -24.73 25.14
C ASP A 175 23.71 -25.77 25.72
N THR A 176 23.04 -25.45 26.83
CA THR A 176 21.99 -26.32 27.39
C THR A 176 20.74 -26.34 26.50
N LEU A 177 20.37 -25.20 25.91
CA LEU A 177 19.23 -25.10 24.98
C LEU A 177 19.47 -25.93 23.71
N GLU A 178 20.66 -25.85 23.12
CA GLU A 178 21.05 -26.63 21.94
C GLU A 178 20.94 -28.13 22.21
N ASN A 179 21.52 -28.61 23.32
CA ASN A 179 21.44 -30.02 23.72
C ASN A 179 19.99 -30.50 23.95
N LEU A 180 19.14 -29.69 24.59
CA LEU A 180 17.74 -30.05 24.82
C LEU A 180 16.91 -30.04 23.54
N THR A 181 17.29 -29.19 22.57
CA THR A 181 16.60 -29.09 21.28
C THR A 181 16.95 -30.26 20.36
N SER A 182 18.18 -30.81 20.45
CA SER A 182 18.58 -32.00 19.68
C SER A 182 17.87 -33.28 20.15
N ASP A 183 17.57 -33.40 21.44
CA ASP A 183 16.95 -34.59 22.04
C ASP A 183 15.41 -34.51 22.09
N MET A 184 14.83 -33.42 21.59
CA MET A 184 13.40 -33.11 21.72
C MET A 184 12.47 -34.12 21.02
N GLY A 185 12.95 -34.80 19.98
CA GLY A 185 12.19 -35.83 19.28
C GLY A 185 12.25 -37.22 19.93
N SER A 186 13.28 -37.49 20.75
CA SER A 186 13.50 -38.80 21.36
C SER A 186 12.96 -38.89 22.80
N ASP A 187 13.01 -37.80 23.57
CA ASP A 187 12.45 -37.74 24.93
C ASP A 187 11.76 -36.39 25.24
N PRO A 188 10.51 -36.19 24.77
CA PRO A 188 9.79 -34.94 24.91
C PRO A 188 9.51 -34.51 26.36
N ASP A 189 9.35 -35.47 27.29
CA ASP A 189 9.08 -35.18 28.70
C ASP A 189 10.32 -34.65 29.43
N THR A 190 11.48 -35.26 29.15
CA THR A 190 12.76 -34.79 29.67
C THR A 190 13.10 -33.42 29.08
N THR A 191 12.84 -33.19 27.79
CA THR A 191 13.04 -31.87 27.16
C THR A 191 12.16 -30.79 27.80
N LEU A 192 10.88 -31.06 28.07
CA LEU A 192 10.01 -30.13 28.80
C LEU A 192 10.56 -29.81 30.21
N GLY A 193 11.05 -30.83 30.91
CA GLY A 193 11.71 -30.65 32.22
C GLY A 193 12.98 -29.78 32.13
N GLY A 194 13.77 -29.95 31.07
CA GLY A 194 14.94 -29.13 30.78
C GLY A 194 14.58 -27.69 30.46
N PHE A 195 13.58 -27.46 29.60
CA PHE A 195 13.07 -26.13 29.28
C PHE A 195 12.55 -25.41 30.52
N GLN A 196 11.85 -26.10 31.44
CA GLN A 196 11.43 -25.51 32.71
C GLN A 196 12.59 -25.01 33.57
N LYS A 197 13.71 -25.75 33.61
CA LYS A 197 14.93 -25.32 34.32
C LYS A 197 15.58 -24.11 33.65
N LEU A 198 15.60 -24.06 32.32
CA LEU A 198 16.14 -22.92 31.57
C LEU A 198 15.29 -21.67 31.74
N GLY A 199 13.97 -21.77 31.59
CA GLY A 199 13.10 -20.62 31.76
C GLY A 199 13.06 -20.05 33.17
N ALA A 200 13.34 -20.86 34.20
CA ALA A 200 13.52 -20.35 35.55
C ALA A 200 14.74 -19.42 35.67
N LYS A 201 15.79 -19.66 34.89
CA LYS A 201 16.98 -18.79 34.83
C LYS A 201 16.71 -17.48 34.10
N THR A 202 15.90 -17.50 33.04
CA THR A 202 15.51 -16.27 32.31
C THR A 202 14.44 -15.45 33.04
N ARG A 203 13.75 -16.05 34.02
CA ARG A 203 12.64 -15.45 34.80
C ARG A 203 11.51 -14.87 33.95
N TYR A 204 11.36 -15.34 32.71
CA TYR A 204 10.35 -14.84 31.79
C TYR A 204 8.98 -15.47 32.09
N GLY A 205 8.08 -14.67 32.67
CA GLY A 205 6.77 -15.11 33.16
C GLY A 205 5.84 -15.77 32.13
N PRO A 206 5.71 -15.26 30.89
CA PRO A 206 4.91 -15.89 29.84
C PRO A 206 5.36 -17.34 29.54
N PHE A 207 6.67 -17.57 29.42
CA PHE A 207 7.21 -18.92 29.24
C PHE A 207 6.87 -19.84 30.42
N LEU A 208 7.09 -19.40 31.67
CA LEU A 208 6.84 -20.23 32.85
C LEU A 208 5.35 -20.66 32.93
N ARG A 209 4.43 -19.77 32.57
CA ARG A 209 3.00 -20.07 32.48
C ARG A 209 2.71 -21.09 31.38
N ALA A 210 3.26 -20.90 30.18
CA ALA A 210 3.08 -21.81 29.05
C ALA A 210 3.61 -23.22 29.36
N ALA A 211 4.81 -23.32 29.93
CA ALA A 211 5.42 -24.59 30.33
C ALA A 211 4.57 -25.33 31.39
N ALA A 212 4.01 -24.60 32.36
CA ALA A 212 3.15 -25.16 33.39
C ALA A 212 1.78 -25.59 32.85
N GLN A 213 1.24 -24.91 31.84
CA GLN A 213 0.00 -25.30 31.17
C GLN A 213 0.19 -26.55 30.32
N LEU A 214 1.27 -26.62 29.53
CA LEU A 214 1.58 -27.78 28.69
C LEU A 214 1.78 -29.06 29.53
N LYS A 215 2.55 -28.96 30.61
CA LYS A 215 2.75 -30.07 31.56
C LYS A 215 1.44 -30.57 32.19
N ARG A 216 0.56 -29.64 32.57
CA ARG A 216 -0.77 -29.98 33.14
C ARG A 216 -1.67 -30.63 32.10
N GLY A 217 -1.72 -30.10 30.88
CA GLY A 217 -2.52 -30.64 29.78
C GLY A 217 -2.15 -32.08 29.43
N LYS A 218 -0.84 -32.39 29.37
CA LYS A 218 -0.37 -33.77 29.16
C LYS A 218 -0.72 -34.69 30.32
N ARG A 219 -0.44 -34.28 31.56
CA ARG A 219 -0.74 -35.09 32.77
C ARG A 219 -2.23 -35.42 32.90
N GLU A 220 -3.09 -34.50 32.50
CA GLU A 220 -4.55 -34.65 32.56
C GLU A 220 -5.14 -35.35 31.32
N GLY A 221 -4.31 -35.79 30.37
CA GLY A 221 -4.74 -36.48 29.15
C GLY A 221 -5.53 -35.60 28.18
N ARG A 222 -5.45 -34.27 28.31
CA ARG A 222 -6.14 -33.30 27.44
C ARG A 222 -5.40 -33.03 26.13
N ILE A 223 -4.13 -33.43 26.06
CA ILE A 223 -3.22 -33.23 24.93
C ILE A 223 -2.60 -34.59 24.64
N ASP A 224 -2.73 -35.09 23.42
CA ASP A 224 -2.07 -36.31 22.96
C ASP A 224 -0.57 -36.10 22.71
N ASP A 225 0.17 -37.18 22.48
CA ASP A 225 1.64 -37.12 22.35
C ASP A 225 2.10 -36.37 21.08
N GLU A 226 1.32 -36.41 20.00
CA GLU A 226 1.63 -35.71 18.75
C GLU A 226 1.48 -34.20 18.92
N LEU A 227 0.34 -33.76 19.46
CA LEU A 227 0.07 -32.36 19.76
C LEU A 227 1.02 -31.82 20.85
N PHE A 228 1.38 -32.65 21.83
CA PHE A 228 2.37 -32.29 22.84
C PHE A 228 3.73 -31.98 22.22
N LEU A 229 4.20 -32.83 21.30
CA LEU A 229 5.47 -32.61 20.59
C LEU A 229 5.43 -31.36 19.71
N GLN A 230 4.32 -31.12 19.01
CA GLN A 230 4.15 -29.89 18.21
C GLN A 230 4.18 -28.62 19.08
N LEU A 231 3.45 -28.60 20.21
CA LEU A 231 3.43 -27.46 21.12
C LEU A 231 4.78 -27.24 21.81
N LEU A 232 5.53 -28.30 22.08
CA LEU A 232 6.88 -28.24 22.63
C LEU A 232 7.87 -27.63 21.63
N THR A 233 7.87 -28.12 20.39
CA THR A 233 8.82 -27.76 19.33
C THR A 233 8.57 -26.36 18.74
N ALA A 234 7.32 -25.92 18.65
CA ALA A 234 6.96 -24.61 18.12
C ALA A 234 6.72 -23.58 19.22
N ASN A 235 5.63 -23.72 19.97
CA ASN A 235 5.15 -22.67 20.87
C ASN A 235 6.09 -22.48 22.06
N LEU A 236 6.43 -23.56 22.75
CA LEU A 236 7.20 -23.46 23.98
C LEU A 236 8.65 -23.05 23.71
N LEU A 237 9.26 -23.58 22.64
CA LEU A 237 10.57 -23.14 22.19
C LEU A 237 10.59 -21.65 21.83
N THR A 238 9.55 -21.14 21.15
CA THR A 238 9.43 -19.71 20.83
C THR A 238 9.35 -18.85 22.09
N GLU A 239 8.53 -19.23 23.07
CA GLU A 239 8.45 -18.51 24.35
C GLU A 239 9.78 -18.57 25.13
N LEU A 240 10.53 -19.67 25.03
CA LEU A 240 11.84 -19.79 25.66
C LEU A 240 12.85 -18.85 25.00
N LEU A 241 12.85 -18.77 23.67
CA LEU A 241 13.68 -17.82 22.92
C LEU A 241 13.36 -16.37 23.27
N ARG A 242 12.07 -16.01 23.46
CA ARG A 242 11.70 -14.69 24.01
C ARG A 242 12.31 -14.45 25.37
N GLY A 243 12.29 -15.46 26.24
CA GLY A 243 12.93 -15.38 27.56
C GLY A 243 14.45 -15.16 27.48
N VAL A 244 15.14 -15.81 26.53
CA VAL A 244 16.57 -15.61 26.30
C VAL A 244 16.85 -14.19 25.77
N ILE A 245 16.05 -13.69 24.83
CA ILE A 245 16.16 -12.32 24.33
C ILE A 245 15.95 -11.32 25.49
N MET A 246 14.89 -11.48 26.29
CA MET A 246 14.67 -10.63 27.46
C MET A 246 15.81 -10.70 28.46
N TYR A 247 16.43 -11.87 28.65
CA TYR A 247 17.61 -11.99 29.49
C TYR A 247 18.77 -11.15 28.93
N ILE A 248 19.04 -11.24 27.63
CA ILE A 248 20.07 -10.44 26.95
C ILE A 248 19.77 -8.95 27.11
N LEU A 249 18.56 -8.51 26.79
CA LEU A 249 18.17 -7.09 26.89
C LEU A 249 18.22 -6.56 28.33
N ASN A 250 17.92 -7.40 29.32
CA ASN A 250 17.99 -7.02 30.74
C ASN A 250 19.43 -6.94 31.29
N LYS A 251 20.35 -7.76 30.78
CA LYS A 251 21.69 -7.93 31.37
C LYS A 251 22.82 -7.36 30.54
N MET A 252 22.61 -7.24 29.24
CA MET A 252 23.63 -6.83 28.26
C MET A 252 23.25 -5.52 27.56
N GLY A 253 22.03 -5.01 27.75
CA GLY A 253 21.53 -3.76 27.19
C GLY A 253 20.88 -3.92 25.81
N SER A 254 20.62 -2.79 25.15
CA SER A 254 19.97 -2.74 23.85
C SER A 254 20.81 -3.44 22.77
N ARG A 255 20.16 -4.14 21.82
CA ARG A 255 20.83 -4.93 20.77
C ARG A 255 20.07 -4.94 19.46
N THR A 256 20.80 -5.07 18.36
CA THR A 256 20.21 -5.33 17.04
C THR A 256 19.91 -6.82 16.83
N VAL A 257 19.06 -7.14 15.85
CA VAL A 257 18.74 -8.53 15.52
C VAL A 257 19.97 -9.35 15.10
N PRO A 258 20.93 -8.83 14.30
CA PRO A 258 22.19 -9.51 14.03
C PRO A 258 22.97 -9.83 15.30
N GLN A 259 23.14 -8.85 16.20
CA GLN A 259 23.86 -9.04 17.47
C GLN A 259 23.18 -10.08 18.37
N LEU A 260 21.84 -10.06 18.45
CA LEU A 260 21.07 -11.08 19.17
C LEU A 260 21.24 -12.47 18.55
N GLY A 261 21.27 -12.56 17.21
CA GLY A 261 21.51 -13.82 16.50
C GLY A 261 22.87 -14.43 16.83
N GLU A 262 23.91 -13.59 16.83
CA GLU A 262 25.28 -13.99 17.17
C GLU A 262 25.38 -14.44 18.63
N LEU A 263 24.84 -13.63 19.56
CA LEU A 263 24.80 -13.95 20.99
C LEU A 263 24.03 -15.24 21.28
N MET A 264 22.92 -15.50 20.58
CA MET A 264 22.07 -16.68 20.77
C MET A 264 22.51 -17.91 19.96
N LYS A 265 23.60 -17.83 19.18
CA LYS A 265 24.03 -18.84 18.20
C LYS A 265 22.86 -19.30 17.28
N THR A 266 21.97 -18.38 16.94
CA THR A 266 20.72 -18.67 16.23
C THR A 266 20.62 -17.83 14.97
N HIS A 267 20.06 -18.42 13.90
CA HIS A 267 19.89 -17.70 12.64
C HIS A 267 19.04 -16.43 12.81
N THR A 268 19.50 -15.32 12.24
CA THR A 268 18.89 -13.98 12.37
C THR A 268 17.41 -13.95 11.98
N SER A 269 17.00 -14.71 10.96
CA SER A 269 15.58 -14.80 10.56
C SER A 269 14.67 -15.39 11.64
N LYS A 270 15.17 -16.29 12.50
CA LYS A 270 14.41 -16.84 13.62
C LYS A 270 14.31 -15.81 14.75
N VAL A 271 15.41 -15.11 15.04
CA VAL A 271 15.44 -14.01 16.01
C VAL A 271 14.50 -12.87 15.57
N GLN A 272 14.50 -12.51 14.29
CA GLN A 272 13.58 -11.51 13.73
C GLN A 272 12.12 -11.89 13.96
N LYS A 273 11.71 -13.14 13.69
CA LYS A 273 10.33 -13.58 13.93
C LYS A 273 9.96 -13.47 15.41
N VAL A 274 10.88 -13.81 16.31
CA VAL A 274 10.66 -13.72 17.76
C VAL A 274 10.56 -12.25 18.20
N ILE A 275 11.46 -11.37 17.74
CA ILE A 275 11.49 -9.96 18.12
C ILE A 275 10.26 -9.20 17.61
N VAL A 276 9.81 -9.47 16.37
CA VAL A 276 8.60 -8.87 15.81
C VAL A 276 7.40 -9.24 16.68
N SER A 277 7.30 -10.51 17.09
CA SER A 277 6.23 -10.93 17.97
C SER A 277 6.32 -10.33 19.38
N MET A 278 7.53 -10.07 19.90
CA MET A 278 7.72 -9.36 21.17
C MET A 278 7.34 -7.88 21.05
N PHE A 279 7.63 -7.26 19.91
CA PHE A 279 7.26 -5.88 19.60
C PHE A 279 5.74 -5.72 19.51
N GLU A 280 5.06 -6.62 18.81
CA GLU A 280 3.59 -6.66 18.75
C GLU A 280 2.93 -6.83 20.13
N ARG A 281 3.61 -7.55 21.05
CA ARG A 281 3.17 -7.73 22.44
C ARG A 281 3.52 -6.54 23.36
N GLY A 282 4.28 -5.56 22.87
CA GLY A 282 4.75 -4.42 23.65
C GLY A 282 5.77 -4.79 24.73
N GLU A 283 6.54 -5.86 24.53
CA GLU A 283 7.59 -6.30 25.48
C GLU A 283 8.95 -5.65 25.18
N VAL A 284 9.17 -5.28 23.92
CA VAL A 284 10.38 -4.61 23.42
C VAL A 284 9.99 -3.40 22.59
N GLU A 285 10.85 -2.39 22.59
CA GLU A 285 10.71 -1.18 21.79
C GLU A 285 11.95 -0.95 20.94
N MET A 286 11.78 -0.19 19.86
CA MET A 286 12.88 0.27 19.04
C MET A 286 13.37 1.60 19.63
N VAL A 287 14.62 1.63 20.08
CA VAL A 287 15.22 2.80 20.75
C VAL A 287 16.14 3.61 19.84
N GLY A 288 16.49 3.08 18.67
CA GLY A 288 17.35 3.75 17.71
C GLY A 288 17.77 2.86 16.55
N LEU A 289 18.72 3.34 15.77
CA LEU A 289 19.34 2.63 14.65
C LEU A 289 20.86 2.53 14.89
N ASP A 290 21.44 1.36 14.64
CA ASP A 290 22.88 1.14 14.56
C ASP A 290 23.21 0.85 13.09
N GLY A 291 23.67 1.88 12.37
CA GLY A 291 23.67 1.90 10.91
C GLY A 291 22.24 1.83 10.34
N ASP A 292 21.96 0.82 9.51
CA ASP A 292 20.62 0.56 8.95
C ASP A 292 19.80 -0.44 9.80
N SER A 293 20.35 -0.92 10.92
CA SER A 293 19.72 -1.98 11.73
C SER A 293 18.99 -1.41 12.95
N PRO A 294 17.70 -1.73 13.16
CA PRO A 294 17.00 -1.35 14.36
C PRO A 294 17.60 -1.92 15.63
N VAL A 295 17.80 -1.05 16.62
CA VAL A 295 18.24 -1.41 17.98
C VAL A 295 17.02 -1.60 18.85
N PHE A 296 16.87 -2.79 19.42
CA PHE A 296 15.77 -3.14 20.31
C PHE A 296 16.23 -3.07 21.76
N ALA A 297 15.39 -2.49 22.62
CA ALA A 297 15.53 -2.53 24.07
C ALA A 297 14.26 -3.10 24.71
N ARG A 298 14.34 -3.43 26.00
CA ARG A 298 13.13 -3.73 26.77
C ARG A 298 12.31 -2.46 26.93
N VAL A 299 10.99 -2.58 26.92
CA VAL A 299 10.13 -1.47 27.33
C VAL A 299 10.37 -1.18 28.81
N MET A 300 10.88 0.01 29.10
CA MET A 300 11.11 0.48 30.47
C MET A 300 9.81 1.04 31.06
N THR A 301 9.49 0.70 32.31
CA THR A 301 8.33 1.28 33.00
C THR A 301 8.60 2.70 33.49
N GLU A 302 9.87 3.04 33.75
CA GLU A 302 10.33 4.33 34.26
C GLU A 302 11.70 4.68 33.64
N THR A 303 11.82 5.91 33.14
CA THR A 303 13.11 6.51 32.72
C THR A 303 13.74 7.22 33.91
N PRO A 304 15.06 7.11 34.14
CA PRO A 304 15.72 7.83 35.24
C PRO A 304 15.43 9.34 35.20
N GLY A 305 15.16 9.93 36.37
CA GLY A 305 14.73 11.33 36.51
C GLY A 305 15.77 12.32 35.96
N THR A 306 17.04 11.98 36.08
CA THR A 306 18.17 12.72 35.51
C THR A 306 18.16 12.76 33.97
N THR A 307 17.71 11.69 33.29
CA THR A 307 17.51 11.72 31.82
C THR A 307 16.46 12.75 31.42
N LEU A 308 15.39 12.87 32.21
CA LEU A 308 14.32 13.84 31.96
C LEU A 308 14.79 15.27 32.21
N VAL A 309 15.57 15.49 33.27
CA VAL A 309 16.19 16.80 33.56
C VAL A 309 17.11 17.22 32.41
N LEU A 310 17.96 16.31 31.89
CA LEU A 310 18.81 16.60 30.73
C LEU A 310 17.99 16.97 29.49
N LYS A 311 16.89 16.25 29.23
CA LYS A 311 15.98 16.56 28.12
C LYS A 311 15.35 17.96 28.26
N GLN A 312 14.95 18.34 29.48
CA GLN A 312 14.42 19.68 29.78
C GLN A 312 15.47 20.78 29.53
N ILE A 313 16.70 20.57 30.00
CA ILE A 313 17.82 21.51 29.78
C ILE A 313 18.07 21.73 28.29
N ILE A 314 18.11 20.66 27.49
CA ILE A 314 18.27 20.74 26.03
C ILE A 314 17.15 21.57 25.40
N GLN A 315 15.90 21.37 25.83
CA GLN A 315 14.76 22.12 25.32
C GLN A 315 14.83 23.60 25.71
N GLN A 316 15.19 23.92 26.95
CA GLN A 316 15.35 25.31 27.41
C GLN A 316 16.48 26.03 26.65
N LEU A 317 17.63 25.39 26.47
CA LEU A 317 18.74 25.93 25.68
C LEU A 317 18.34 26.17 24.22
N ARG A 318 17.53 25.29 23.61
CA ARG A 318 16.98 25.49 22.26
C ARG A 318 16.01 26.66 22.17
N GLY A 319 15.24 26.91 23.24
CA GLY A 319 14.30 28.01 23.34
C GLY A 319 14.99 29.38 23.37
N ILE A 320 16.14 29.48 24.03
CA ILE A 320 16.88 30.75 24.13
C ILE A 320 17.77 31.06 22.92
N LEU A 321 18.10 30.07 22.06
CA LEU A 321 19.00 30.23 20.91
C LEU A 321 18.64 31.40 19.99
N GLY A 322 17.34 31.65 19.77
CA GLY A 322 16.86 32.71 18.89
C GLY A 322 17.11 34.12 19.43
N SER A 323 17.36 34.24 20.73
CA SER A 323 17.58 35.51 21.43
C SER A 323 19.05 35.79 21.74
N LEU A 324 19.98 34.95 21.27
CA LEU A 324 21.42 35.08 21.50
C LEU A 324 22.14 35.71 20.30
N ASP A 325 23.17 36.50 20.57
CA ASP A 325 24.07 37.03 19.56
C ASP A 325 24.85 35.89 18.85
N GLU A 326 25.25 36.11 17.60
CA GLU A 326 25.84 35.10 16.70
C GLU A 326 27.02 34.30 17.31
N SER A 327 27.87 34.97 18.12
CA SER A 327 28.99 34.32 18.81
C SER A 327 28.55 33.38 19.94
N LEU A 328 27.57 33.80 20.73
CA LEU A 328 26.99 33.02 21.84
C LEU A 328 26.10 31.89 21.31
N ARG A 329 25.37 32.16 20.22
CA ARG A 329 24.57 31.17 19.50
C ARG A 329 25.42 30.00 19.04
N THR A 330 26.54 30.26 18.35
CA THR A 330 27.45 29.20 17.86
C THR A 330 28.01 28.35 19.01
N SER A 331 28.38 28.99 20.13
CA SER A 331 28.85 28.28 21.33
C SER A 331 27.76 27.41 21.96
N THR A 332 26.53 27.92 22.02
CA THR A 332 25.37 27.21 22.59
C THR A 332 24.91 26.05 21.70
N GLU A 333 24.98 26.20 20.37
CA GLU A 333 24.72 25.11 19.40
C GLU A 333 25.73 23.96 19.56
N SER A 334 27.01 24.27 19.82
CA SER A 334 28.03 23.24 20.11
C SER A 334 27.73 22.49 21.42
N ILE A 335 27.29 23.20 22.46
CA ILE A 335 26.88 22.61 23.75
C ILE A 335 25.66 21.71 23.57
N LEU A 336 24.64 22.19 22.84
CA LEU A 336 23.44 21.42 22.51
C LEU A 336 23.78 20.12 21.77
N GLY A 337 24.67 20.19 20.76
CA GLY A 337 25.11 19.00 20.04
C GLY A 337 25.85 17.99 20.94
N ALA A 338 26.54 18.42 21.99
CA ALA A 338 27.14 17.52 22.98
C ALA A 338 26.10 16.92 23.92
N LEU A 339 25.18 17.73 24.45
CA LEU A 339 24.09 17.27 25.32
C LEU A 339 23.14 16.29 24.60
N ASP A 340 22.84 16.51 23.32
CA ASP A 340 22.05 15.58 22.51
C ASP A 340 22.72 14.20 22.39
N ARG A 341 24.05 14.17 22.19
CA ARG A 341 24.83 12.91 22.20
C ARG A 341 24.82 12.24 23.58
N HIS A 342 24.89 13.02 24.65
CA HIS A 342 24.79 12.47 26.01
C HIS A 342 23.39 11.89 26.29
N LEU A 343 22.33 12.56 25.83
CA LEU A 343 20.96 12.07 25.94
C LEU A 343 20.79 10.75 25.18
N GLU A 344 21.30 10.66 23.95
CA GLU A 344 21.29 9.41 23.17
C GLU A 344 21.99 8.27 23.90
N ARG A 345 23.19 8.52 24.46
CA ARG A 345 23.94 7.52 25.24
C ARG A 345 23.19 7.06 26.50
N LEU A 346 22.57 7.99 27.23
CA LEU A 346 21.75 7.65 28.40
C LEU A 346 20.49 6.86 28.04
N LEU A 347 19.85 7.17 26.91
CA LEU A 347 18.72 6.40 26.39
C LEU A 347 19.14 4.97 26.00
N LEU A 348 20.34 4.80 25.42
CA LEU A 348 20.89 3.48 25.12
C LEU A 348 21.24 2.67 26.38
N LEU A 349 21.74 3.34 27.43
CA LEU A 349 21.99 2.71 28.74
C LEU A 349 20.70 2.29 29.44
N GLY A 350 19.63 3.07 29.28
CA GLY A 350 18.30 2.81 29.85
C GLY A 350 18.27 3.01 31.37
N ALA A 351 18.82 2.07 32.15
CA ALA A 351 18.83 2.12 33.62
C ALA A 351 20.25 2.34 34.17
N TYR A 352 20.43 3.35 35.03
CA TYR A 352 21.71 3.70 35.65
C TYR A 352 21.48 4.36 37.02
N GLU A 353 22.52 4.47 37.84
CA GLU A 353 22.43 5.03 39.19
C GLU A 353 22.45 6.57 39.16
N GLU A 354 21.32 7.22 39.42
CA GLU A 354 21.14 8.66 39.24
C GLU A 354 22.03 9.54 40.13
N ALA A 355 22.50 9.03 41.26
CA ALA A 355 23.13 9.81 42.32
C ALA A 355 24.34 10.64 41.84
N SER A 356 25.21 10.05 41.02
CA SER A 356 26.43 10.71 40.53
C SER A 356 26.13 11.76 39.45
N LEU A 357 25.02 11.61 38.70
CA LEU A 357 24.63 12.51 37.61
C LEU A 357 23.72 13.65 38.09
N ALA A 358 23.05 13.48 39.24
CA ALA A 358 22.08 14.45 39.75
C ALA A 358 22.67 15.82 40.09
N GLU A 359 23.85 15.88 40.72
CA GLU A 359 24.49 17.15 41.10
C GLU A 359 24.92 17.97 39.86
N PRO A 360 25.71 17.42 38.91
CA PRO A 360 26.09 18.15 37.69
C PRO A 360 24.89 18.59 36.82
N LEU A 361 23.84 17.76 36.75
CA LEU A 361 22.64 18.12 35.98
C LEU A 361 21.79 19.19 36.66
N ASN A 362 21.72 19.19 37.99
CA ASN A 362 21.04 20.27 38.71
C ASN A 362 21.81 21.59 38.57
N GLU A 363 23.15 21.57 38.65
CA GLU A 363 23.99 22.75 38.36
C GLU A 363 23.77 23.24 36.92
N LEU A 364 23.77 22.33 35.94
CA LEU A 364 23.51 22.66 34.54
C LEU A 364 22.10 23.25 34.34
N ARG A 365 21.09 22.73 35.05
CA ARG A 365 19.73 23.26 35.06
C ARG A 365 19.68 24.66 35.65
N GLU A 366 20.27 24.89 36.83
CA GLU A 366 20.26 26.20 37.49
C GLU A 366 20.91 27.29 36.62
N HIS A 367 22.01 26.97 35.94
CA HIS A 367 22.65 27.89 35.00
C HIS A 367 21.80 28.12 33.74
N THR A 368 21.13 27.09 33.23
CA THR A 368 20.22 27.20 32.08
C THR A 368 18.96 28.00 32.42
N ASP A 369 18.39 27.80 33.60
CA ASP A 369 17.25 28.56 34.14
C ASP A 369 17.62 30.04 34.29
N SER A 370 18.81 30.33 34.84
CA SER A 370 19.32 31.70 34.99
C SER A 370 19.54 32.38 33.64
N ALA A 371 20.05 31.66 32.64
CA ALA A 371 20.18 32.18 31.28
C ALA A 371 18.81 32.44 30.63
N THR A 372 17.84 31.55 30.86
CA THR A 372 16.47 31.69 30.37
C THR A 372 15.76 32.88 31.01
N GLU A 373 15.91 33.09 32.32
CA GLU A 373 15.35 34.24 33.04
C GLU A 373 15.96 35.57 32.57
N ALA A 374 17.26 35.60 32.28
CA ALA A 374 17.95 36.76 31.70
C ALA A 374 17.42 37.11 30.29
N VAL A 375 17.13 36.10 29.48
CA VAL A 375 16.53 36.27 28.14
C VAL A 375 15.07 36.75 28.25
N LEU A 376 14.27 36.16 29.14
CA LEU A 376 12.85 36.50 29.34
C LEU A 376 12.63 37.88 29.98
N SER A 377 13.59 38.36 30.78
CA SER A 377 13.56 39.71 31.37
C SER A 377 13.96 40.81 30.37
N THR A 378 14.41 40.43 29.18
CA THR A 378 14.64 41.33 28.04
C THR A 378 13.36 41.38 27.20
N PRO A 379 12.71 42.55 27.01
CA PRO A 379 11.45 42.59 26.26
C PRO A 379 11.71 42.38 24.76
N THR A 380 11.40 41.19 24.26
CA THR A 380 11.41 40.83 22.82
C THR A 380 9.96 40.71 22.29
N SER A 381 9.74 41.16 21.05
CA SER A 381 8.44 41.07 20.36
C SER A 381 8.08 39.66 19.88
N ASP A 382 9.04 38.73 19.84
CA ASP A 382 8.86 37.38 19.27
C ASP A 382 8.12 36.40 20.20
N THR A 383 7.88 36.77 21.46
CA THR A 383 7.23 35.89 22.44
C THR A 383 5.74 35.64 22.16
N SER A 384 5.06 36.47 21.37
CA SER A 384 3.60 36.35 21.17
C SER A 384 3.20 35.17 20.28
N GLU A 385 3.95 34.88 19.22
CA GLU A 385 3.58 33.81 18.26
C GLU A 385 3.95 32.42 18.79
N GLU A 386 5.13 32.25 19.41
CA GLU A 386 5.51 30.99 20.04
C GLU A 386 4.63 30.66 21.27
N LEU A 387 4.26 31.65 22.10
CA LEU A 387 3.29 31.45 23.18
C LEU A 387 1.90 31.15 22.64
N GLN A 388 1.44 31.79 21.57
CA GLN A 388 0.17 31.45 20.94
C GLN A 388 0.17 30.05 20.36
N LEU A 389 1.26 29.62 19.73
CA LEU A 389 1.43 28.27 19.19
C LEU A 389 1.42 27.24 20.32
N LEU A 390 2.13 27.49 21.41
CA LEU A 390 2.16 26.62 22.60
C LEU A 390 0.81 26.57 23.33
N VAL A 391 0.12 27.70 23.47
CA VAL A 391 -1.23 27.77 24.07
C VAL A 391 -2.23 27.04 23.18
N SER A 392 -2.14 27.20 21.85
CA SER A 392 -2.99 26.49 20.89
C SER A 392 -2.69 24.99 20.87
N ALA A 393 -1.42 24.59 20.95
CA ALA A 393 -0.98 23.20 21.06
C ALA A 393 -1.46 22.58 22.38
N GLY A 394 -1.41 23.34 23.47
CA GLY A 394 -1.95 22.96 24.78
C GLY A 394 -3.47 22.79 24.75
N LEU A 395 -4.20 23.68 24.09
CA LEU A 395 -5.66 23.56 23.89
C LEU A 395 -6.00 22.33 23.04
N GLU A 396 -5.28 22.12 21.94
CA GLU A 396 -5.41 20.94 21.08
C GLU A 396 -5.14 19.64 21.87
N ALA A 397 -4.07 19.61 22.68
CA ALA A 397 -3.77 18.49 23.57
C ALA A 397 -4.88 18.25 24.62
N PHE A 398 -5.50 19.32 25.13
CA PHE A 398 -6.57 19.26 26.13
C PHE A 398 -7.90 18.73 25.57
N THR A 399 -8.18 18.98 24.28
CA THR A 399 -9.37 18.41 23.61
C THR A 399 -9.29 16.88 23.44
N ARG A 400 -8.09 16.29 23.58
CA ARG A 400 -7.88 14.85 23.40
C ARG A 400 -8.24 14.05 24.64
N PHE A 401 -8.90 12.92 24.38
CA PHE A 401 -9.49 12.01 25.38
C PHE A 401 -8.50 11.56 26.46
N ARG A 402 -7.22 11.33 26.12
CA ARG A 402 -6.22 10.80 27.07
C ARG A 402 -5.83 11.83 28.12
N LEU A 403 -5.39 13.03 27.71
CA LEU A 403 -4.99 14.08 28.67
C LEU A 403 -6.17 14.50 29.54
N LYS A 404 -7.35 14.63 28.93
CA LYS A 404 -8.61 14.91 29.61
C LYS A 404 -8.96 13.86 30.66
N ILE A 405 -8.88 12.56 30.33
CA ILE A 405 -9.15 11.49 31.30
C ILE A 405 -8.11 11.44 32.40
N THR A 406 -6.83 11.60 32.07
CA THR A 406 -5.79 11.55 33.09
C THR A 406 -5.96 12.72 34.06
N LEU A 407 -6.31 13.92 33.58
CA LEU A 407 -6.62 15.07 34.45
C LEU A 407 -7.93 14.94 35.23
N GLU A 408 -9.00 14.39 34.63
CA GLU A 408 -10.32 14.27 35.26
C GLU A 408 -10.41 13.08 36.24
N LYS A 409 -9.78 11.95 35.92
CA LYS A 409 -9.86 10.70 36.68
C LYS A 409 -8.57 10.33 37.41
N GLY A 410 -7.43 10.85 36.99
CA GLY A 410 -6.14 10.60 37.63
C GLY A 410 -6.07 11.00 39.11
N PRO A 411 -6.57 12.19 39.51
CA PRO A 411 -6.62 12.56 40.92
C PRO A 411 -7.45 11.59 41.77
N ASN A 412 -8.51 11.01 41.20
CA ASN A 412 -9.32 9.99 41.87
C ASN A 412 -8.57 8.64 41.98
N LEU A 413 -7.68 8.31 41.05
CA LEU A 413 -6.87 7.08 41.12
C LEU A 413 -5.73 7.16 42.14
N VAL A 414 -5.31 8.38 42.49
CA VAL A 414 -4.32 8.66 43.55
C VAL A 414 -4.99 8.76 44.92
N SER A 415 -6.18 9.39 44.98
CA SER A 415 -6.90 9.60 46.25
C SER A 415 -7.76 8.41 46.67
N ASP A 416 -8.48 7.78 45.74
CA ASP A 416 -9.35 6.62 45.95
C ASP A 416 -8.69 5.30 45.53
N THR A 417 -9.29 4.19 45.94
CA THR A 417 -8.81 2.84 45.57
C THR A 417 -9.35 2.43 44.20
N ASN A 418 -8.50 1.83 43.37
CA ASN A 418 -8.90 1.28 42.08
C ASN A 418 -9.82 0.05 42.28
N VAL A 419 -10.29 -0.56 41.17
CA VAL A 419 -11.19 -1.74 41.20
C VAL A 419 -10.56 -2.98 41.89
N TYR A 420 -9.24 -2.94 42.13
CA TYR A 420 -8.45 -3.96 42.82
C TYR A 420 -8.05 -3.57 44.25
N GLY A 421 -8.49 -2.40 44.76
CA GLY A 421 -8.21 -1.94 46.12
C GLY A 421 -6.87 -1.21 46.31
N GLU A 422 -6.16 -0.91 45.23
CA GLU A 422 -4.81 -0.29 45.26
C GLU A 422 -4.89 1.20 44.87
N LYS A 423 -4.03 2.02 45.47
CA LYS A 423 -3.89 3.45 45.13
C LYS A 423 -2.69 3.62 44.21
N LEU A 424 -2.83 4.50 43.21
CA LEU A 424 -1.71 4.89 42.38
C LEU A 424 -0.75 5.79 43.19
N ASP A 425 0.55 5.51 43.11
CA ASP A 425 1.57 6.33 43.75
C ASP A 425 1.54 7.76 43.16
N PRO A 426 1.47 8.83 43.99
CA PRO A 426 1.51 10.21 43.54
C PRO A 426 2.72 10.56 42.66
N GLU A 427 3.89 9.97 42.92
CA GLU A 427 5.11 10.26 42.14
C GLU A 427 5.04 9.59 40.76
N VAL A 428 4.59 8.34 40.70
CA VAL A 428 4.37 7.62 39.43
C VAL A 428 3.30 8.31 38.59
N TYR A 429 2.24 8.83 39.22
CA TYR A 429 1.20 9.61 38.55
C TYR A 429 1.76 10.91 37.96
N LYS A 430 2.61 11.62 38.71
CA LYS A 430 3.24 12.86 38.24
C LYS A 430 4.16 12.60 37.04
N THR A 431 5.01 11.58 37.11
CA THR A 431 5.89 11.18 36.00
C THR A 431 5.09 10.76 34.76
N MET A 432 4.00 10.01 34.95
CA MET A 432 3.09 9.63 33.87
C MET A 432 2.40 10.84 33.24
N MET A 433 2.00 11.82 34.06
CA MET A 433 1.40 13.07 33.61
C MET A 433 2.38 13.95 32.82
N ASP A 434 3.61 14.13 33.32
CA ASP A 434 4.63 14.93 32.66
C ASP A 434 5.00 14.33 31.30
N SER A 435 5.17 13.01 31.23
CA SER A 435 5.38 12.30 29.96
C SER A 435 4.20 12.43 29.00
N TYR A 436 2.96 12.36 29.49
CA TYR A 436 1.78 12.54 28.63
C TYR A 436 1.62 13.97 28.14
N LEU A 437 1.88 14.96 28.98
CA LEU A 437 1.82 16.37 28.62
C LEU A 437 2.84 16.67 27.51
N ASP A 438 4.09 16.26 27.67
CA ASP A 438 5.14 16.44 26.66
C ASP A 438 4.76 15.81 25.32
N ASN A 439 4.34 14.54 25.34
CA ASN A 439 4.02 13.80 24.12
C ASN A 439 2.76 14.34 23.42
N GLU A 440 1.78 14.85 24.16
CA GLU A 440 0.58 15.44 23.58
C GLU A 440 0.81 16.87 23.11
N LEU A 441 1.67 17.65 23.79
CA LEU A 441 2.11 18.97 23.36
C LEU A 441 2.89 18.88 22.05
N GLU A 442 3.90 18.01 21.97
CA GLU A 442 4.69 17.78 20.74
C GLU A 442 3.77 17.41 19.56
N ARG A 443 2.79 16.51 19.78
CA ARG A 443 1.77 16.17 18.77
C ARG A 443 0.80 17.30 18.46
N GLY A 444 0.46 18.13 19.45
CA GLY A 444 -0.37 19.32 19.26
C GLY A 444 0.33 20.31 18.34
N THR A 445 1.59 20.62 18.62
CA THR A 445 2.43 21.51 17.80
C THR A 445 2.57 20.99 16.38
N MET A 446 2.84 19.69 16.19
CA MET A 446 2.90 19.10 14.85
C MET A 446 1.57 19.21 14.10
N LEU A 447 0.43 18.92 14.73
CA LEU A 447 -0.86 19.07 14.06
C LEU A 447 -1.16 20.52 13.67
N ILE A 448 -0.78 21.49 14.51
CA ILE A 448 -0.98 22.91 14.19
C ILE A 448 -0.10 23.33 13.04
N LEU A 449 1.18 22.95 13.04
CA LEU A 449 2.08 23.25 11.93
C LEU A 449 1.60 22.62 10.61
N ILE A 450 1.16 21.35 10.64
CA ILE A 450 0.57 20.73 9.45
C ILE A 450 -0.70 21.51 9.04
N ARG A 451 -1.59 21.88 9.98
CA ARG A 451 -2.79 22.67 9.69
C ARG A 451 -2.50 24.05 9.09
N GLU A 452 -1.53 24.78 9.61
CA GLU A 452 -1.25 26.15 9.19
C GLU A 452 -0.40 26.20 7.93
N LEU A 453 0.55 25.27 7.77
CA LEU A 453 1.56 25.33 6.71
C LEU A 453 1.35 24.29 5.60
N GLY A 454 0.41 23.37 5.76
CA GLY A 454 0.05 22.35 4.77
C GLY A 454 0.65 20.97 5.03
N ALA A 455 0.51 20.05 4.07
CA ALA A 455 1.06 18.70 4.18
C ALA A 455 2.59 18.76 4.34
N MET A 456 3.12 18.04 5.32
CA MET A 456 4.54 18.07 5.64
C MET A 456 5.12 16.67 5.83
N ASN A 457 6.40 16.53 5.48
CA ASN A 457 7.13 15.31 5.78
C ASN A 457 7.79 15.39 7.16
N ALA A 458 8.32 14.26 7.63
CA ALA A 458 8.96 14.16 8.94
C ALA A 458 10.22 15.04 9.08
N LYS A 459 10.92 15.32 7.97
CA LYS A 459 12.13 16.14 7.95
C LYS A 459 11.76 17.62 8.14
N ASP A 460 10.80 18.12 7.38
CA ASP A 460 10.34 19.51 7.45
C ASP A 460 9.74 19.81 8.83
N LEU A 461 9.00 18.86 9.38
CA LEU A 461 8.46 18.98 10.73
C LEU A 461 9.57 18.96 11.79
N ALA A 462 10.63 18.17 11.62
CA ALA A 462 11.78 18.18 12.52
C ALA A 462 12.52 19.52 12.49
N GLU A 463 12.73 20.07 11.30
CA GLU A 463 13.37 21.38 11.10
C GLU A 463 12.52 22.51 11.72
N LYS A 464 11.20 22.49 11.52
CA LYS A 464 10.28 23.54 12.01
C LYS A 464 9.97 23.45 13.50
N THR A 465 9.85 22.24 14.04
CA THR A 465 9.56 22.03 15.47
C THR A 465 10.81 21.99 16.34
N LYS A 466 12.01 21.87 15.74
CA LYS A 466 13.28 21.55 16.41
C LYS A 466 13.20 20.24 17.25
N ILE A 467 12.23 19.37 16.95
CA ILE A 467 12.10 18.02 17.53
C ILE A 467 12.92 17.06 16.65
N PRO A 468 13.69 16.12 17.24
CA PRO A 468 14.42 15.12 16.47
C PRO A 468 13.54 14.37 15.46
N GLN A 469 14.07 14.13 14.25
CA GLN A 469 13.30 13.60 13.13
C GLN A 469 12.72 12.19 13.40
N ASP A 470 13.44 11.36 14.15
CA ASP A 470 13.01 10.06 14.64
C ASP A 470 11.81 10.18 15.60
N ARG A 471 11.84 11.16 16.50
CA ARG A 471 10.77 11.44 17.45
C ARG A 471 9.54 12.01 16.74
N VAL A 472 9.73 12.93 15.80
CA VAL A 472 8.67 13.41 14.89
C VAL A 472 8.04 12.25 14.13
N PHE A 473 8.85 11.37 13.54
CA PHE A 473 8.35 10.21 12.81
C PHE A 473 7.55 9.25 13.70
N SER A 474 8.02 8.98 14.92
CA SER A 474 7.29 8.16 15.89
C SER A 474 5.90 8.75 16.23
N HIS A 475 5.82 10.07 16.33
CA HIS A 475 4.58 10.79 16.59
C HIS A 475 3.67 10.81 15.36
N LEU A 476 4.21 10.99 14.15
CA LEU A 476 3.48 10.90 12.89
C LEU A 476 2.87 9.51 12.69
N LEU A 477 3.62 8.43 12.92
CA LEU A 477 3.11 7.07 12.84
C LEU A 477 1.97 6.82 13.85
N ARG A 478 2.13 7.32 15.08
CA ARG A 478 1.11 7.18 16.11
C ARG A 478 -0.15 7.99 15.80
N MET A 479 0.00 9.25 15.36
CA MET A 479 -1.11 10.09 14.91
C MET A 479 -1.80 9.52 13.67
N LYS A 480 -1.04 8.88 12.77
CA LYS A 480 -1.60 8.19 11.60
C LYS A 480 -2.41 6.96 11.98
N ARG A 481 -1.91 6.15 12.92
CA ARG A 481 -2.62 4.98 13.47
C ARG A 481 -3.90 5.39 14.18
N ASP A 482 -3.87 6.54 14.86
CA ASP A 482 -5.01 7.10 15.57
C ASP A 482 -5.94 7.91 14.62
N GLU A 483 -5.76 7.77 13.29
CA GLU A 483 -6.55 8.39 12.19
C GLU A 483 -6.57 9.93 12.18
N LEU A 484 -5.64 10.59 12.87
CA LEU A 484 -5.50 12.05 12.91
C LEU A 484 -4.75 12.62 11.69
N LEU A 485 -4.18 11.75 10.85
CA LEU A 485 -3.41 12.13 9.67
C LEU A 485 -3.82 11.32 8.43
N LEU A 486 -3.71 11.94 7.27
CA LEU A 486 -3.85 11.39 5.93
C LEU A 486 -2.50 11.38 5.23
N LEU A 487 -2.34 10.49 4.25
CA LEU A 487 -1.17 10.47 3.36
C LEU A 487 -1.49 11.38 2.17
N ALA A 488 -0.72 12.45 1.99
CA ALA A 488 -0.94 13.44 0.94
C ALA A 488 -0.09 13.18 -0.32
N GLY A 489 0.91 12.30 -0.23
CA GLY A 489 1.80 11.97 -1.33
C GLY A 489 3.21 11.66 -0.86
N GLU A 490 4.16 11.80 -1.77
CA GLU A 490 5.59 11.60 -1.52
C GLU A 490 6.37 12.76 -2.15
N GLU A 491 7.33 13.29 -1.40
CA GLU A 491 8.27 14.30 -1.89
C GLU A 491 9.70 13.86 -1.56
N HIS A 492 10.57 13.77 -2.58
CA HIS A 492 11.98 13.40 -2.43
C HIS A 492 12.24 12.10 -1.64
N GLY A 493 11.35 11.10 -1.72
CA GLY A 493 11.48 9.85 -0.95
C GLY A 493 10.83 9.86 0.43
N TYR A 494 10.26 10.99 0.86
CA TYR A 494 9.60 11.15 2.15
C TYR A 494 8.08 11.27 1.99
N VAL A 495 7.37 10.54 2.85
CA VAL A 495 5.90 10.55 2.89
C VAL A 495 5.40 11.88 3.47
N LEU A 496 4.49 12.53 2.74
CA LEU A 496 3.79 13.73 3.19
C LEU A 496 2.57 13.37 4.03
N TYR A 497 2.49 13.94 5.23
CA TYR A 497 1.37 13.79 6.14
C TYR A 497 0.54 15.07 6.17
N ASP A 498 -0.78 14.92 6.04
CA ASP A 498 -1.73 16.02 6.18
C ASP A 498 -2.77 15.69 7.26
N VAL A 499 -3.47 16.68 7.79
CA VAL A 499 -4.59 16.48 8.70
C VAL A 499 -5.87 16.31 7.88
N PRO A 500 -6.78 15.38 8.21
CA PRO A 500 -8.11 15.35 7.63
C PRO A 500 -8.85 16.65 7.99
N ARG A 501 -8.99 17.56 7.03
CA ARG A 501 -9.67 18.85 7.20
C ARG A 501 -11.06 18.80 6.57
N THR A 502 -12.04 19.38 7.26
CA THR A 502 -13.24 19.88 6.62
C THR A 502 -12.88 21.20 5.97
N LEU A 503 -12.58 21.18 4.66
CA LEU A 503 -12.33 22.38 3.88
C LEU A 503 -13.49 23.37 4.02
N SER A 504 -13.17 24.67 4.11
CA SER A 504 -14.22 25.69 4.11
C SER A 504 -14.93 25.74 2.76
N GLU A 505 -16.16 26.27 2.71
CA GLU A 505 -16.90 26.45 1.46
C GLU A 505 -16.08 27.29 0.44
N ALA A 506 -15.35 28.30 0.92
CA ALA A 506 -14.43 29.13 0.14
C ALA A 506 -13.23 28.37 -0.42
N GLU A 507 -12.63 27.47 0.37
CA GLU A 507 -11.50 26.63 -0.03
C GLU A 507 -11.91 25.58 -1.07
N ILE A 508 -13.06 24.92 -0.87
CA ILE A 508 -13.62 23.96 -1.82
C ILE A 508 -13.94 24.67 -3.14
N ALA A 509 -14.58 25.83 -3.07
CA ALA A 509 -14.93 26.61 -4.25
C ALA A 509 -13.69 27.05 -5.04
N THR A 510 -12.68 27.60 -4.35
CA THR A 510 -11.45 28.10 -4.98
C THR A 510 -10.65 26.98 -5.63
N LYS A 511 -10.46 25.85 -4.94
CA LYS A 511 -9.77 24.68 -5.50
C LYS A 511 -10.49 24.13 -6.73
N THR A 512 -11.80 23.91 -6.60
CA THR A 512 -12.62 23.35 -7.68
C THR A 512 -12.61 24.24 -8.91
N VAL A 513 -12.70 25.56 -8.75
CA VAL A 513 -12.73 26.51 -9.87
C VAL A 513 -11.35 26.62 -10.54
N SER A 514 -10.26 26.67 -9.78
CA SER A 514 -8.91 26.75 -10.34
C SER A 514 -8.51 25.48 -11.11
N ASP A 515 -8.85 24.29 -10.59
CA ASP A 515 -8.60 23.02 -11.28
C ASP A 515 -9.41 22.90 -12.57
N LEU A 516 -10.68 23.30 -12.53
CA LEU A 516 -11.54 23.29 -13.70
C LEU A 516 -11.14 24.34 -14.74
N ALA A 517 -10.57 25.49 -14.32
CA ALA A 517 -10.05 26.50 -15.25
C ALA A 517 -8.92 25.91 -16.12
N LEU A 518 -7.99 25.13 -15.56
CA LEU A 518 -6.93 24.48 -16.32
C LEU A 518 -7.46 23.38 -17.27
N GLN A 519 -8.43 22.59 -16.81
CA GLN A 519 -9.06 21.53 -17.63
C GLN A 519 -9.83 22.14 -18.81
N LEU A 520 -10.66 23.15 -18.54
CA LEU A 520 -11.38 23.91 -19.55
C LEU A 520 -10.41 24.61 -20.50
N ALA A 521 -9.28 25.09 -19.99
CA ALA A 521 -8.29 25.75 -20.84
C ALA A 521 -7.67 24.81 -21.87
N SER A 522 -7.35 23.60 -21.44
CA SER A 522 -6.82 22.55 -22.31
C SER A 522 -7.87 22.10 -23.33
N ALA A 523 -9.12 21.87 -22.87
CA ALA A 523 -10.22 21.45 -23.72
C ALA A 523 -10.60 22.50 -24.77
N ARG A 524 -10.49 23.80 -24.46
CA ARG A 524 -10.75 24.89 -25.40
C ARG A 524 -9.75 24.88 -26.55
N VAL A 525 -8.45 24.78 -26.27
CA VAL A 525 -7.38 24.75 -27.29
C VAL A 525 -7.56 23.53 -28.20
N GLU A 526 -7.87 22.37 -27.63
CA GLU A 526 -8.17 21.16 -28.39
C GLU A 526 -9.42 21.34 -29.27
N LEU A 527 -10.50 21.91 -28.73
CA LEU A 527 -11.75 22.12 -29.45
C LEU A 527 -11.56 23.11 -30.61
N GLU A 528 -10.87 24.23 -30.40
CA GLU A 528 -10.55 25.21 -31.44
C GLU A 528 -9.68 24.60 -32.56
N SER A 529 -8.66 23.81 -32.18
CA SER A 529 -7.80 23.08 -33.12
C SER A 529 -8.58 22.08 -33.97
N VAL A 530 -9.43 21.26 -33.33
CA VAL A 530 -10.21 20.22 -34.00
C VAL A 530 -11.28 20.82 -34.90
N LEU A 531 -11.91 21.94 -34.52
CA LEU A 531 -12.91 22.62 -35.35
C LEU A 531 -12.29 23.37 -36.54
N GLY A 532 -11.02 23.77 -36.44
CA GLY A 532 -10.25 24.38 -37.53
C GLY A 532 -9.99 23.43 -38.71
N ASP A 533 -9.57 22.20 -38.43
CA ASP A 533 -9.31 21.13 -39.44
C ASP A 533 -10.00 19.81 -39.03
N PHE A 534 -11.34 19.81 -39.08
CA PHE A 534 -12.13 18.67 -38.61
C PHE A 534 -12.08 17.49 -39.57
N LYS A 535 -11.44 16.39 -39.15
CA LYS A 535 -11.30 15.13 -39.87
C LYS A 535 -11.96 13.98 -39.10
N ALA A 536 -12.30 12.89 -39.82
CA ALA A 536 -12.92 11.70 -39.24
C ALA A 536 -12.14 11.14 -38.05
N GLU A 537 -10.81 11.16 -38.14
CA GLU A 537 -9.87 10.68 -37.12
C GLU A 537 -9.95 11.49 -35.82
N ASN A 538 -10.34 12.78 -35.92
CA ASN A 538 -10.37 13.71 -34.79
C ASN A 538 -11.71 13.70 -34.04
N ILE A 539 -12.68 12.86 -34.43
CA ILE A 539 -14.00 12.80 -33.77
C ILE A 539 -13.91 12.34 -32.32
N GLY A 540 -12.91 11.50 -31.98
CA GLY A 540 -12.65 11.09 -30.61
C GLY A 540 -12.17 12.24 -29.75
N THR A 541 -11.28 13.07 -30.29
CA THR A 541 -10.79 14.29 -29.64
C THR A 541 -11.93 15.29 -29.44
N LEU A 542 -12.75 15.54 -30.47
CA LEU A 542 -13.95 16.40 -30.38
C LEU A 542 -14.89 15.95 -29.25
N ALA A 543 -15.18 14.65 -29.17
CA ALA A 543 -16.04 14.09 -28.13
C ALA A 543 -15.44 14.30 -26.73
N THR A 544 -14.13 14.10 -26.60
CA THR A 544 -13.42 14.24 -25.32
C THR A 544 -13.41 15.69 -24.84
N SER A 545 -13.11 16.63 -25.73
CA SER A 545 -13.10 18.05 -25.39
C SER A 545 -14.51 18.55 -25.01
N LEU A 546 -15.55 18.20 -25.78
CA LEU A 546 -16.95 18.56 -25.44
C LEU A 546 -17.44 17.91 -24.13
N GLU A 547 -17.01 16.67 -23.83
CA GLU A 547 -17.28 16.04 -22.54
C GLU A 547 -16.61 16.76 -21.38
N ALA A 548 -15.39 17.26 -21.57
CA ALA A 548 -14.70 18.05 -20.54
C ALA A 548 -15.52 19.29 -20.19
N PHE A 549 -16.07 20.00 -21.18
CA PHE A 549 -17.00 21.12 -20.93
C PHE A 549 -18.27 20.68 -20.19
N SER A 550 -18.87 19.54 -20.57
CA SER A 550 -20.09 19.03 -19.90
C SER A 550 -19.83 18.69 -18.44
N LYS A 551 -18.77 17.94 -18.16
CA LYS A 551 -18.39 17.51 -16.80
C LYS A 551 -17.97 18.70 -15.94
N ALA A 552 -17.27 19.68 -16.52
CA ALA A 552 -16.91 20.90 -15.83
C ALA A 552 -18.16 21.71 -15.45
N ARG A 553 -19.13 21.88 -16.35
CA ARG A 553 -20.40 22.56 -16.05
C ARG A 553 -21.13 21.89 -14.88
N ASP A 554 -21.32 20.57 -14.95
CA ASP A 554 -22.04 19.82 -13.90
C ASP A 554 -21.33 19.94 -12.54
N LYS A 555 -19.99 19.99 -12.53
CA LYS A 555 -19.22 20.24 -11.30
C LYS A 555 -19.36 21.68 -10.80
N LEU A 556 -19.35 22.68 -11.68
CA LEU A 556 -19.52 24.09 -11.31
C LEU A 556 -20.90 24.39 -10.73
N GLU A 557 -21.93 23.64 -11.12
CA GLU A 557 -23.27 23.73 -10.52
C GLU A 557 -23.30 23.32 -9.03
N THR A 558 -22.34 22.51 -8.58
CA THR A 558 -22.19 22.13 -7.17
C THR A 558 -21.41 23.16 -6.34
N VAL A 559 -20.78 24.14 -6.99
CA VAL A 559 -20.02 25.19 -6.30
C VAL A 559 -20.98 26.24 -5.76
N THR A 560 -21.04 26.31 -4.43
CA THR A 560 -21.85 27.27 -3.69
C THR A 560 -20.96 28.18 -2.86
N VAL A 561 -21.38 29.43 -2.69
CA VAL A 561 -20.78 30.36 -1.73
C VAL A 561 -21.90 30.97 -0.90
N LYS A 562 -21.84 30.77 0.43
CA LYS A 562 -22.90 31.18 1.37
C LYS A 562 -24.25 30.58 0.97
N GLY A 563 -24.24 29.34 0.47
CA GLY A 563 -25.44 28.57 0.10
C GLY A 563 -26.12 28.95 -1.21
N SER A 564 -25.52 29.83 -2.03
CA SER A 564 -26.01 30.20 -3.36
C SER A 564 -25.09 29.67 -4.47
N VAL A 565 -25.66 29.12 -5.54
CA VAL A 565 -24.91 28.64 -6.71
C VAL A 565 -24.37 29.82 -7.49
N ILE A 566 -23.10 29.76 -7.88
CA ILE A 566 -22.44 30.84 -8.62
C ILE A 566 -22.85 30.76 -10.10
N ALA A 567 -23.17 31.93 -10.68
CA ALA A 567 -23.47 32.09 -12.11
C ALA A 567 -24.51 31.09 -12.68
N GLU A 568 -25.57 30.80 -11.91
CA GLU A 568 -26.63 29.86 -12.28
C GLU A 568 -27.24 30.14 -13.66
N SER A 569 -27.40 31.42 -14.02
CA SER A 569 -27.90 31.85 -15.34
C SER A 569 -26.97 31.48 -16.50
N VAL A 570 -25.66 31.52 -16.26
CA VAL A 570 -24.63 31.16 -17.25
C VAL A 570 -24.60 29.63 -17.43
N LEU A 571 -24.66 28.87 -16.33
CA LEU A 571 -24.68 27.41 -16.35
C LEU A 571 -25.93 26.87 -17.09
N LYS A 572 -27.12 27.41 -16.77
CA LYS A 572 -28.38 27.03 -17.46
C LYS A 572 -28.40 27.43 -18.93
N GLY A 573 -27.78 28.56 -19.29
CA GLY A 573 -27.72 29.03 -20.68
C GLY A 573 -26.87 28.15 -21.61
N VAL A 574 -25.96 27.35 -21.04
CA VAL A 574 -24.98 26.52 -21.77
C VAL A 574 -25.29 25.03 -21.67
N GLU A 575 -26.04 24.59 -20.65
CA GLU A 575 -26.45 23.20 -20.39
C GLU A 575 -26.94 22.45 -21.65
N ASP A 576 -28.01 22.96 -22.27
CA ASP A 576 -28.64 22.28 -23.41
C ASP A 576 -27.73 22.31 -24.65
N LYS A 577 -26.91 23.35 -24.79
CA LYS A 577 -25.97 23.52 -25.91
C LYS A 577 -24.84 22.50 -25.84
N VAL A 578 -24.22 22.33 -24.67
CA VAL A 578 -23.14 21.34 -24.45
C VAL A 578 -23.68 19.92 -24.56
N LYS A 579 -24.81 19.61 -23.91
CA LYS A 579 -25.43 18.27 -23.99
C LYS A 579 -25.81 17.91 -25.43
N SER A 580 -26.35 18.87 -26.18
CA SER A 580 -26.68 18.67 -27.59
C SER A 580 -25.41 18.43 -28.43
N ALA A 581 -24.35 19.21 -28.24
CA ALA A 581 -23.09 19.04 -28.96
C ALA A 581 -22.44 17.67 -28.68
N VAL A 582 -22.43 17.22 -27.43
CA VAL A 582 -21.94 15.89 -27.03
C VAL A 582 -22.78 14.79 -27.68
N ALA A 583 -24.11 14.88 -27.59
CA ALA A 583 -25.01 13.88 -28.16
C ALA A 583 -24.90 13.78 -29.68
N MET A 584 -24.79 14.91 -30.39
CA MET A 584 -24.58 14.94 -31.83
C MET A 584 -23.23 14.30 -32.21
N THR A 585 -22.16 14.61 -31.47
CA THR A 585 -20.83 14.04 -31.70
C THR A 585 -20.81 12.52 -31.51
N TYR A 586 -21.46 12.01 -30.45
CA TYR A 586 -21.55 10.56 -30.21
C TYR A 586 -22.42 9.85 -31.24
N ARG A 587 -23.52 10.45 -31.69
CA ARG A 587 -24.36 9.91 -32.76
C ARG A 587 -23.58 9.79 -34.06
N THR A 588 -22.81 10.82 -34.43
CA THR A 588 -21.97 10.77 -35.62
C THR A 588 -20.83 9.77 -35.46
N ARG A 589 -20.18 9.71 -34.29
CA ARG A 589 -19.14 8.70 -33.99
C ARG A 589 -19.64 7.28 -34.12
N ALA A 590 -20.87 6.99 -33.69
CA ALA A 590 -21.49 5.68 -33.83
C ALA A 590 -21.83 5.31 -35.29
N LYS A 591 -21.93 6.30 -36.19
CA LYS A 591 -22.12 6.09 -37.63
C LYS A 591 -20.82 5.95 -38.41
N LEU A 592 -19.66 6.26 -37.79
CA LEU A 592 -18.35 6.14 -38.43
C LEU A 592 -17.79 4.72 -38.21
N PRO A 593 -17.23 4.07 -39.24
CA PRO A 593 -16.64 2.75 -39.10
C PRO A 593 -15.43 2.81 -38.18
N SER A 594 -15.30 1.85 -37.26
CA SER A 594 -14.18 1.82 -36.31
C SER A 594 -12.85 1.65 -37.06
N THR A 595 -11.87 2.52 -36.80
CA THR A 595 -10.49 2.41 -37.29
C THR A 595 -9.69 1.36 -36.50
N ARG A 596 -10.31 0.26 -36.08
CA ARG A 596 -9.58 -0.88 -35.51
C ARG A 596 -8.89 -1.65 -36.65
N PRO A 597 -7.65 -2.11 -36.46
CA PRO A 597 -6.96 -2.90 -37.47
C PRO A 597 -7.78 -4.14 -37.82
N LYS A 598 -8.00 -4.36 -39.12
CA LYS A 598 -8.67 -5.55 -39.64
C LYS A 598 -7.69 -6.73 -39.51
N VAL A 599 -7.99 -7.68 -38.62
CA VAL A 599 -7.25 -8.95 -38.54
C VAL A 599 -7.83 -9.88 -39.60
N THR A 600 -7.00 -10.39 -40.50
CA THR A 600 -7.42 -11.43 -41.47
C THR A 600 -7.45 -12.80 -40.81
N ILE A 601 -8.27 -13.73 -41.29
CA ILE A 601 -8.44 -15.07 -40.70
C ILE A 601 -7.09 -15.83 -40.65
N GLU A 602 -6.17 -15.52 -41.58
CA GLU A 602 -4.82 -16.10 -41.61
C GLU A 602 -3.86 -15.54 -40.55
N GLU A 603 -4.16 -14.40 -39.93
CA GLU A 603 -3.34 -13.75 -38.90
C GLU A 603 -3.72 -14.15 -37.46
N LEU A 604 -4.78 -14.94 -37.29
CA LEU A 604 -5.23 -15.43 -35.99
C LEU A 604 -4.28 -16.54 -35.48
N MET A 605 -3.60 -16.30 -34.36
CA MET A 605 -2.73 -17.28 -33.71
C MET A 605 -3.50 -18.15 -32.71
N ASP A 606 -3.03 -19.38 -32.49
CA ASP A 606 -3.52 -20.21 -31.41
C ASP A 606 -3.21 -19.56 -30.05
N VAL A 607 -4.18 -19.58 -29.13
CA VAL A 607 -4.00 -19.02 -27.78
C VAL A 607 -4.00 -20.13 -26.75
N ASP A 608 -2.99 -20.15 -25.88
CA ASP A 608 -2.96 -21.03 -24.72
C ASP A 608 -3.99 -20.56 -23.69
N VAL A 609 -4.85 -21.47 -23.24
CA VAL A 609 -5.82 -21.16 -22.18
C VAL A 609 -5.05 -21.14 -20.85
N PRO A 610 -5.17 -20.06 -20.03
CA PRO A 610 -4.43 -19.95 -18.78
C PRO A 610 -4.74 -21.12 -17.85
N SER A 611 -3.73 -21.96 -17.60
CA SER A 611 -3.81 -23.04 -16.62
C SER A 611 -3.47 -22.51 -15.24
N VAL A 612 -4.15 -23.01 -14.20
CA VAL A 612 -3.76 -22.77 -12.80
C VAL A 612 -2.30 -23.19 -12.62
N LEU A 613 -1.45 -22.28 -12.14
CA LEU A 613 -0.04 -22.57 -11.84
C LEU A 613 0.04 -23.83 -10.95
N GLU A 614 1.04 -24.67 -11.19
CA GLU A 614 1.22 -25.98 -10.53
C GLU A 614 1.09 -25.88 -8.99
N GLU A 615 1.57 -24.77 -8.43
CA GLU A 615 1.58 -24.43 -7.00
C GLU A 615 0.19 -24.26 -6.36
N TYR A 616 -0.82 -23.86 -7.14
CA TYR A 616 -2.19 -23.63 -6.66
C TYR A 616 -3.16 -24.76 -7.06
N ARG A 617 -2.65 -25.79 -7.75
CA ARG A 617 -3.46 -26.90 -8.28
C ARG A 617 -4.18 -27.72 -7.20
N SER A 618 -3.61 -27.78 -5.99
CA SER A 618 -4.18 -28.47 -4.82
C SER A 618 -5.24 -27.66 -4.07
N GLN A 619 -5.20 -26.33 -4.18
CA GLN A 619 -6.05 -25.42 -3.41
C GLN A 619 -7.36 -25.08 -4.13
N VAL A 620 -7.32 -24.94 -5.46
CA VAL A 620 -8.45 -24.44 -6.25
C VAL A 620 -9.39 -25.57 -6.71
N GLY A 621 -8.94 -26.83 -6.63
CA GLY A 621 -9.60 -27.93 -7.32
C GLY A 621 -9.52 -27.74 -8.85
N TYR A 622 -9.59 -28.83 -9.61
CA TYR A 622 -9.47 -28.77 -11.06
C TYR A 622 -10.75 -28.18 -11.68
N ALA A 623 -10.87 -26.85 -11.69
CA ALA A 623 -11.90 -26.13 -12.43
C ALA A 623 -11.22 -25.27 -13.51
N PRO A 624 -10.71 -25.87 -14.61
CA PRO A 624 -10.50 -25.07 -15.80
C PRO A 624 -11.85 -24.44 -16.17
N LEU A 625 -11.85 -23.22 -16.70
CA LEU A 625 -13.03 -22.65 -17.35
C LEU A 625 -13.62 -23.71 -18.29
N LEU A 626 -14.72 -24.34 -17.86
CA LEU A 626 -15.37 -25.40 -18.61
C LEU A 626 -15.94 -24.77 -19.87
N GLY A 627 -15.29 -25.05 -20.99
CA GLY A 627 -15.74 -24.60 -22.31
C GLY A 627 -14.78 -24.92 -23.45
N PHE A 628 -13.46 -25.03 -23.21
CA PHE A 628 -12.49 -24.99 -24.33
C PHE A 628 -11.26 -25.88 -24.11
N GLY A 629 -11.04 -26.79 -25.06
CA GLY A 629 -9.82 -27.59 -25.21
C GLY A 629 -9.94 -28.54 -26.42
N THR A 630 -8.83 -28.78 -27.11
CA THR A 630 -8.73 -29.70 -28.23
C THR A 630 -8.42 -31.10 -27.70
N ILE A 631 -9.12 -32.11 -28.18
CA ILE A 631 -8.84 -33.49 -27.82
C ILE A 631 -7.91 -34.08 -28.88
N GLU A 632 -6.71 -34.45 -28.48
CA GLU A 632 -5.79 -35.22 -29.31
C GLU A 632 -6.01 -36.71 -29.10
N TRP A 633 -6.04 -37.47 -30.19
CA TRP A 633 -6.27 -38.91 -30.19
C TRP A 633 -5.05 -39.65 -30.69
N GLU A 634 -4.60 -40.64 -29.90
CA GLU A 634 -3.47 -41.49 -30.26
C GLU A 634 -3.95 -42.91 -30.62
N GLN A 635 -3.80 -43.28 -31.90
CA GLN A 635 -4.27 -44.58 -32.41
C GLN A 635 -3.56 -45.76 -31.72
N SER A 636 -2.28 -45.61 -31.36
CA SER A 636 -1.43 -46.63 -30.72
C SER A 636 -1.97 -47.08 -29.34
N LYS A 637 -2.72 -46.20 -28.66
CA LYS A 637 -3.29 -46.45 -27.32
C LYS A 637 -4.79 -46.74 -27.36
N CYS A 638 -5.44 -46.51 -28.50
CA CYS A 638 -6.89 -46.62 -28.62
C CYS A 638 -7.37 -48.07 -28.63
N LEU A 639 -8.23 -48.43 -27.67
CA LEU A 639 -8.85 -49.76 -27.64
C LEU A 639 -10.02 -49.92 -28.61
N GLY A 640 -10.58 -48.83 -29.17
CA GLY A 640 -11.78 -48.88 -30.00
C GLY A 640 -13.01 -49.39 -29.24
N CYS A 641 -13.09 -49.06 -27.95
CA CYS A 641 -14.11 -49.57 -27.02
C CYS A 641 -15.38 -48.70 -26.93
N LYS A 642 -15.43 -47.58 -27.65
CA LYS A 642 -16.51 -46.57 -27.63
C LYS A 642 -16.79 -45.86 -26.30
N SER A 643 -16.07 -46.16 -25.22
CA SER A 643 -16.31 -45.53 -23.92
C SER A 643 -16.29 -44.00 -23.97
N CYS A 644 -15.40 -43.40 -24.77
CA CYS A 644 -15.31 -41.95 -24.93
C CYS A 644 -16.50 -41.30 -25.67
N GLU A 645 -17.15 -42.03 -26.56
CA GLU A 645 -18.37 -41.61 -27.28
C GLU A 645 -19.57 -41.70 -26.32
N ILE A 646 -19.70 -42.84 -25.62
CA ILE A 646 -20.81 -43.10 -24.67
C ILE A 646 -20.80 -42.12 -23.49
N ASP A 647 -19.62 -41.83 -22.94
CA ASP A 647 -19.48 -40.97 -21.76
C ASP A 647 -19.35 -39.48 -22.11
N CYS A 648 -19.46 -39.08 -23.38
CA CYS A 648 -19.42 -37.67 -23.76
C CYS A 648 -20.77 -37.00 -23.50
N PRO A 649 -20.88 -36.06 -22.55
CA PRO A 649 -22.17 -35.45 -22.20
C PRO A 649 -22.76 -34.57 -23.32
N GLU A 650 -21.92 -34.15 -24.29
CA GLU A 650 -22.31 -33.29 -25.40
C GLU A 650 -22.29 -34.04 -26.75
N ASP A 651 -22.11 -35.38 -26.74
CA ASP A 651 -22.01 -36.21 -27.95
C ASP A 651 -20.97 -35.72 -28.97
N ALA A 652 -19.89 -35.11 -28.48
CA ALA A 652 -18.87 -34.44 -29.28
C ALA A 652 -17.81 -35.39 -29.85
N ILE A 653 -17.87 -36.69 -29.55
CA ILE A 653 -16.86 -37.66 -29.95
C ILE A 653 -17.58 -38.83 -30.63
N GLU A 654 -17.17 -39.18 -31.83
CA GLU A 654 -17.73 -40.30 -32.60
C GLU A 654 -16.61 -41.26 -32.99
N LEU A 655 -16.77 -42.56 -32.69
CA LEU A 655 -15.88 -43.59 -33.22
C LEU A 655 -16.39 -44.04 -34.59
N LYS A 656 -15.82 -43.49 -35.65
CA LYS A 656 -16.18 -43.91 -37.01
C LYS A 656 -15.62 -45.30 -37.31
N PRO A 657 -16.40 -46.20 -37.94
CA PRO A 657 -15.98 -47.55 -38.28
C PRO A 657 -15.09 -47.54 -39.54
N VAL A 658 -14.00 -46.78 -39.49
CA VAL A 658 -13.02 -46.59 -40.55
C VAL A 658 -11.67 -47.01 -40.01
N ILE A 659 -10.92 -47.77 -40.81
CA ILE A 659 -9.55 -48.17 -40.50
C ILE A 659 -8.63 -47.45 -41.47
N ASP A 660 -7.69 -46.68 -40.95
CA ASP A 660 -6.59 -46.15 -41.73
C ASP A 660 -5.43 -47.15 -41.73
N VAL A 661 -5.38 -47.99 -42.77
CA VAL A 661 -4.39 -49.07 -42.88
C VAL A 661 -2.99 -48.52 -43.17
N GLN A 662 -2.87 -47.28 -43.64
CA GLN A 662 -1.58 -46.65 -43.91
C GLN A 662 -0.80 -46.44 -42.62
N GLU A 663 -1.49 -45.94 -41.58
CA GLU A 663 -0.91 -45.69 -40.24
C GLU A 663 -0.30 -46.95 -39.64
N PHE A 664 -0.82 -48.13 -40.02
CA PHE A 664 -0.30 -49.42 -39.56
C PHE A 664 1.14 -49.62 -39.97
N PHE A 665 1.65 -49.00 -41.04
CA PHE A 665 3.02 -49.10 -41.51
C PHE A 665 3.93 -47.98 -40.99
N GLU A 666 3.34 -46.95 -40.38
CA GLU A 666 4.04 -45.75 -39.89
C GLU A 666 4.38 -45.85 -38.40
N LEU A 667 3.68 -46.70 -37.64
CA LEU A 667 3.97 -46.95 -36.23
C LEU A 667 5.37 -47.56 -36.00
N SER A 668 6.12 -47.06 -35.01
CA SER A 668 7.41 -47.64 -34.63
C SER A 668 7.24 -48.99 -33.91
N GLU A 669 8.31 -49.81 -33.86
CA GLU A 669 8.31 -51.07 -33.08
C GLU A 669 8.06 -50.85 -31.58
N GLU A 670 8.35 -49.65 -31.07
CA GLU A 670 8.11 -49.27 -29.68
C GLU A 670 6.63 -48.92 -29.45
N SER A 671 6.01 -48.13 -30.34
CA SER A 671 4.56 -47.86 -30.31
C SER A 671 3.73 -49.12 -30.49
N MET A 672 4.24 -50.12 -31.22
CA MET A 672 3.59 -51.42 -31.40
C MET A 672 3.52 -52.26 -30.11
N LYS A 673 4.44 -52.05 -29.15
CA LYS A 673 4.40 -52.71 -27.84
C LYS A 673 3.31 -52.13 -26.92
N ASN A 674 2.92 -50.88 -27.15
CA ASN A 674 1.88 -50.19 -26.38
C ASN A 674 0.46 -50.53 -26.87
N LEU A 675 0.33 -51.15 -28.04
CA LEU A 675 -0.93 -51.67 -28.54
C LEU A 675 -1.37 -52.90 -27.73
N PRO A 676 -2.69 -53.15 -27.62
CA PRO A 676 -3.20 -54.43 -27.15
C PRO A 676 -2.62 -55.60 -27.96
N VAL A 677 -2.26 -56.70 -27.28
CA VAL A 677 -1.57 -57.87 -27.86
C VAL A 677 -2.21 -58.34 -29.17
N ASN A 678 -3.55 -58.40 -29.21
CA ASN A 678 -4.29 -58.85 -30.40
C ASN A 678 -4.19 -57.87 -31.58
N LYS A 679 -4.14 -56.56 -31.32
CA LYS A 679 -3.97 -55.53 -32.35
C LYS A 679 -2.53 -55.49 -32.88
N ALA A 680 -1.56 -55.56 -31.98
CA ALA A 680 -0.15 -55.60 -32.35
C ALA A 680 0.13 -56.79 -33.28
N LEU A 681 -0.38 -57.98 -32.93
CA LEU A 681 -0.25 -59.18 -33.75
C LEU A 681 -0.96 -59.02 -35.11
N PHE A 682 -2.16 -58.43 -35.14
CA PHE A 682 -2.89 -58.16 -36.38
C PHE A 682 -2.11 -57.19 -37.28
N TYR A 683 -1.59 -56.08 -36.74
CA TYR A 683 -0.83 -55.08 -37.50
C TYR A 683 0.49 -55.68 -38.03
N GLN A 684 1.20 -56.48 -37.23
CA GLN A 684 2.39 -57.21 -37.67
C GLN A 684 2.07 -58.20 -38.79
N THR A 685 0.96 -58.93 -38.66
CA THR A 685 0.52 -59.89 -39.68
C THR A 685 0.20 -59.16 -40.99
N VAL A 686 -0.56 -58.05 -40.94
CA VAL A 686 -0.87 -57.22 -42.11
C VAL A 686 0.41 -56.64 -42.74
N ARG A 687 1.36 -56.15 -41.92
CA ARG A 687 2.68 -55.69 -42.40
C ARG A 687 3.44 -56.79 -43.14
N SER A 688 3.45 -58.01 -42.59
CA SER A 688 4.18 -59.14 -43.15
C SER A 688 3.56 -59.71 -44.43
N LEU A 689 2.25 -59.57 -44.59
CA LEU A 689 1.51 -60.05 -45.77
C LEU A 689 1.46 -59.01 -46.91
N ALA A 690 1.72 -57.74 -46.62
CA ALA A 690 1.58 -56.67 -47.59
C ALA A 690 2.69 -56.68 -48.65
N THR A 691 2.31 -56.95 -49.90
CA THR A 691 3.21 -56.87 -51.07
C THR A 691 3.37 -55.44 -51.60
N LYS A 692 2.44 -54.53 -51.26
CA LYS A 692 2.49 -53.09 -51.51
C LYS A 692 1.85 -52.35 -50.34
N LYS A 693 2.34 -51.14 -50.03
CA LYS A 693 1.74 -50.29 -49.00
C LYS A 693 0.31 -49.89 -49.41
N PRO A 694 -0.71 -50.21 -48.59
CA PRO A 694 -2.06 -49.73 -48.81
C PRO A 694 -2.12 -48.21 -48.66
N VAL A 695 -2.96 -47.55 -49.45
CA VAL A 695 -3.08 -46.07 -49.47
C VAL A 695 -4.51 -45.60 -49.17
N GLY A 696 -5.43 -46.53 -48.88
CA GLY A 696 -6.85 -46.24 -48.75
C GLY A 696 -7.40 -46.57 -47.36
N ARG A 697 -8.23 -45.68 -46.83
CA ARG A 697 -9.06 -45.94 -45.65
C ARG A 697 -10.10 -47.01 -45.96
N ILE A 698 -10.24 -48.00 -45.08
CA ILE A 698 -11.21 -49.08 -45.21
C ILE A 698 -12.41 -48.76 -44.32
N LYS A 699 -13.58 -48.55 -44.93
CA LYS A 699 -14.85 -48.42 -44.19
C LYS A 699 -15.39 -49.81 -43.87
N LEU A 700 -15.64 -50.08 -42.59
CA LEU A 700 -16.23 -51.34 -42.13
C LEU A 700 -17.75 -51.31 -42.30
N ALA A 701 -18.33 -52.46 -42.64
CA ALA A 701 -19.76 -52.59 -42.91
C ALA A 701 -20.64 -52.48 -41.66
N ASN A 702 -20.10 -52.90 -40.50
CA ASN A 702 -20.75 -52.84 -39.20
C ASN A 702 -19.78 -52.20 -38.18
N GLU A 703 -20.31 -51.69 -37.08
CA GLU A 703 -19.50 -51.30 -35.93
C GLU A 703 -18.70 -52.52 -35.43
N ALA A 704 -17.38 -52.44 -35.51
CA ALA A 704 -16.49 -53.50 -35.09
C ALA A 704 -15.75 -53.06 -33.81
N PRO A 705 -16.13 -53.58 -32.63
CA PRO A 705 -15.42 -53.28 -31.40
C PRO A 705 -13.95 -53.61 -31.55
N GLY A 706 -13.08 -52.64 -31.26
CA GLY A 706 -11.65 -52.77 -31.48
C GLY A 706 -11.10 -52.03 -32.70
N PHE A 707 -11.91 -51.62 -33.67
CA PHE A 707 -11.43 -50.91 -34.86
C PHE A 707 -12.26 -49.65 -35.16
N GLY A 708 -11.57 -48.55 -35.44
CA GLY A 708 -12.21 -47.28 -35.74
C GLY A 708 -11.27 -46.10 -35.55
N THR A 709 -11.65 -44.97 -36.13
CA THR A 709 -10.97 -43.67 -36.00
C THR A 709 -11.85 -42.78 -35.14
N ILE A 710 -11.27 -42.17 -34.10
CA ILE A 710 -12.00 -41.20 -33.28
C ILE A 710 -12.01 -39.88 -34.03
N GLU A 711 -13.21 -39.36 -34.29
CA GLU A 711 -13.39 -38.00 -34.75
C GLU A 711 -14.05 -37.18 -33.64
N VAL A 712 -13.55 -35.97 -33.43
CA VAL A 712 -14.02 -35.06 -32.39
C VAL A 712 -14.69 -33.88 -33.08
N ASP A 713 -15.97 -33.69 -32.81
CA ASP A 713 -16.70 -32.50 -33.20
C ASP A 713 -16.33 -31.37 -32.24
N LEU A 714 -15.40 -30.53 -32.71
CA LEU A 714 -14.93 -29.41 -31.94
C LEU A 714 -16.06 -28.44 -31.60
N TRP A 715 -17.20 -28.40 -32.30
CA TRP A 715 -18.33 -27.49 -32.02
C TRP A 715 -19.09 -27.88 -30.75
N LEU A 716 -19.25 -29.18 -30.52
CA LEU A 716 -19.96 -29.74 -29.37
C LEU A 716 -19.05 -29.92 -28.15
N CYS A 717 -17.74 -30.11 -28.36
CA CYS A 717 -16.83 -30.38 -27.26
C CYS A 717 -16.67 -29.16 -26.32
N VAL A 718 -17.05 -29.30 -25.06
CA VAL A 718 -16.89 -28.26 -24.02
C VAL A 718 -15.61 -28.43 -23.18
N GLY A 719 -14.69 -29.32 -23.58
CA GLY A 719 -13.43 -29.55 -22.86
C GLY A 719 -13.62 -30.11 -21.44
N CYS A 720 -14.71 -30.83 -21.15
CA CYS A 720 -15.02 -31.33 -19.80
C CYS A 720 -14.07 -32.42 -19.27
N ARG A 721 -13.18 -32.94 -20.12
CA ARG A 721 -12.22 -34.02 -19.83
C ARG A 721 -12.85 -35.38 -19.44
N THR A 722 -14.18 -35.53 -19.56
CA THR A 722 -14.86 -36.79 -19.23
C THR A 722 -14.38 -37.95 -20.10
N CYS A 723 -14.25 -37.71 -21.40
CA CYS A 723 -13.74 -38.68 -22.37
C CYS A 723 -12.30 -39.15 -22.07
N VAL A 724 -11.43 -38.24 -21.62
CA VAL A 724 -10.05 -38.53 -21.21
C VAL A 724 -10.05 -39.37 -19.92
N ARG A 725 -10.83 -38.96 -18.90
CA ARG A 725 -10.92 -39.67 -17.61
C ARG A 725 -11.48 -41.09 -17.75
N ARG A 726 -12.38 -41.30 -18.71
CA ARG A 726 -13.06 -42.58 -18.93
C ARG A 726 -12.37 -43.45 -19.97
N CYS A 727 -11.33 -42.96 -20.65
CA CYS A 727 -10.62 -43.73 -21.65
C CYS A 727 -9.79 -44.85 -20.99
N PRO A 728 -10.11 -46.14 -21.22
CA PRO A 728 -9.43 -47.26 -20.56
C PRO A 728 -8.12 -47.67 -21.28
N GLY A 729 -7.54 -46.78 -22.09
CA GLY A 729 -6.29 -47.04 -22.79
C GLY A 729 -5.07 -47.15 -21.85
N PRO A 730 -3.96 -47.74 -22.31
CA PRO A 730 -2.74 -47.91 -21.52
C PRO A 730 -2.06 -46.56 -21.17
N GLU A 731 -1.34 -46.52 -20.03
CA GLU A 731 -0.44 -45.43 -19.59
C GLU A 731 -1.02 -43.99 -19.68
N ASN A 732 -2.30 -43.81 -19.29
CA ASN A 732 -3.09 -42.56 -19.19
C ASN A 732 -4.24 -42.40 -20.20
N GLY A 733 -4.52 -43.41 -21.02
CA GLY A 733 -5.61 -43.37 -22.00
C GLY A 733 -5.16 -42.95 -23.39
N ALA A 734 -6.05 -43.07 -24.37
CA ALA A 734 -5.78 -42.77 -25.79
C ALA A 734 -6.18 -41.36 -26.22
N LEU A 735 -6.72 -40.56 -25.29
CA LEU A 735 -7.19 -39.21 -25.53
C LEU A 735 -6.48 -38.27 -24.56
N GLU A 736 -5.94 -37.17 -25.08
CA GLU A 736 -5.35 -36.09 -24.28
C GLU A 736 -6.11 -34.80 -24.54
N LEU A 737 -6.35 -34.01 -23.49
CA LEU A 737 -6.99 -32.69 -23.63
C LEU A 737 -5.89 -31.63 -23.61
N VAL A 738 -5.67 -30.99 -24.77
CA VAL A 738 -4.77 -29.86 -24.92
C VAL A 738 -5.56 -28.57 -24.78
N LEU A 739 -5.15 -27.72 -23.85
CA LEU A 739 -5.80 -26.44 -23.54
C LEU A 739 -5.36 -25.33 -24.52
N LYS A 740 -5.50 -25.57 -25.82
CA LYS A 740 -5.17 -24.62 -26.89
C LYS A 740 -6.39 -24.23 -27.70
N TRP A 741 -6.44 -22.98 -28.13
CA TRP A 741 -7.52 -22.43 -28.95
C TRP A 741 -7.13 -22.41 -30.43
N ASN A 742 -7.74 -23.25 -31.27
CA ASN A 742 -7.61 -23.16 -32.73
C ASN A 742 -8.61 -22.13 -33.29
N LEU A 743 -8.23 -20.86 -33.18
CA LEU A 743 -8.99 -19.73 -33.69
C LEU A 743 -9.32 -19.81 -35.19
N PRO A 744 -8.34 -20.14 -36.08
CA PRO A 744 -8.57 -20.20 -37.52
C PRO A 744 -9.65 -21.20 -37.94
N GLU A 745 -9.70 -22.39 -37.33
CA GLU A 745 -10.67 -23.44 -37.70
C GLU A 745 -12.10 -23.06 -37.31
N VAL A 746 -12.27 -22.46 -36.13
CA VAL A 746 -13.56 -21.99 -35.63
C VAL A 746 -14.13 -20.86 -36.50
N VAL A 747 -13.29 -19.91 -36.93
CA VAL A 747 -13.72 -18.80 -37.78
C VAL A 747 -14.03 -19.28 -39.21
N LYS A 748 -13.23 -20.21 -39.76
CA LYS A 748 -13.46 -20.78 -41.10
C LYS A 748 -14.81 -21.47 -41.25
N GLN A 749 -15.23 -22.27 -40.25
CA GLN A 749 -16.53 -22.95 -40.30
C GLN A 749 -17.71 -21.99 -40.21
N ILE A 750 -17.60 -20.90 -39.44
CA ILE A 750 -18.63 -19.84 -39.38
C ILE A 750 -18.78 -19.14 -40.74
N THR A 751 -17.68 -18.76 -41.39
CA THR A 751 -17.71 -18.18 -42.74
C THR A 751 -18.18 -19.14 -43.84
N SER A 752 -18.31 -20.44 -43.54
CA SER A 752 -18.85 -21.43 -44.48
C SER A 752 -20.36 -21.69 -44.31
N GLU A 753 -20.95 -21.23 -43.19
CA GLU A 753 -22.40 -21.33 -42.90
C GLU A 753 -23.17 -20.01 -43.14
N THR A 754 -22.47 -18.88 -43.30
CA THR A 754 -22.99 -17.63 -43.89
C THR A 754 -22.66 -17.54 -45.37
#